data_AF-A0A1M7Y0H8-F1
#
_entry.id   AF-A0A1M7Y0H8-F1
#
_cell.length_a   1.000
_cell.length_b   1.000
_cell.length_c   1.000
_cell.angle_alpha   90.00
_cell.angle_beta   90.00
_cell.angle_gamma   90.00
#
_symmetry.space_group_name_H-M   'P 1'
#
loop_
_entity.id
_entity.type
_entity.pdbx_description
1 polymer ?
#
loop_
_entity_poly.entity_id
_entity_poly.type
_entity_poly.pdbx_seq_one_letter_code
_entity_poly.pdbx_strand_id
1 'polypeptide(L)'
;MEDILYGLMDWAGIEAIVYSEEDHPHNILGPHLVEEGLLIQTYIPTAREIKVKLYKQEKEYFMTKEEEDFFAVLIPKLKRISDYTLVVTYDNGITREIKDPYSYNQILTDKDLSKFSDGIHYNIYDKLGAHPMEINGVKGVHFAVWAPNAVRVSVVGDFNLWDGRRHPMNRLKDSGVFELFIPELTEGDIYKYEIKVKGGMVVLKADPYANRSELRPNNASVVCDLSHYQWEDNDWLNTRKSKDYKKEPVNIYELHLGSFKKPGTEEREFYNYRELAPMISDYVMEMGYTHVELMPVMEHPYDGSWGYQVTGYYSPTARYGAPEDFMYFVDFLHQKGIGVILDWVPAHFPKDSFGLASFDGTCLYEHLDPRQGSHPHWGTLIYNYGRPQVSLFLIANALFWIDKYHIDGMRMDAVASMLYLDYGKNAGEWVANKYGGRENLEAMDMLKHLNSIAKKRKDGVMLIAEESTSWPKVTGSLEEGGMGFDLKWNMGWMNDFTNYMKVDPLFRKGRHGELTFSMVYAYSEKFILVLSHDEVVHGKGSMIQKMPGNLEDKFSNLRIAYGFMMCHPGKKLLFMGQDFAQYSEWDEKKEIDWNLLKEERNASLNLYVKELNNFYQKNPALYTLDFEEKGFEWISCLDADHSIVVFIRKTENVRDTLLVVCNFTPVVYENFLIGVPFPGKYKEIFNSDYERFGGKGYCNKRIKTSKQTGADGREDSLAITVPPLGITIFSCTPVNTVTEKKTAKKAAKEVTNETKKETVKEITTKETPKGASKEAPRGKGRKHN
;
A
#
# COMPACT_ATOMS: atom_id res chain seq x y z
N MET A 1 -44.34 -30.04 39.34
CA MET A 1 -43.09 -29.72 38.62
C MET A 1 -43.41 -28.78 37.48
N GLU A 2 -44.43 -29.08 36.65
CA GLU A 2 -44.94 -28.16 35.63
C GLU A 2 -45.34 -26.78 36.21
N ASP A 3 -46.10 -26.72 37.30
CA ASP A 3 -46.45 -25.42 37.94
C ASP A 3 -45.23 -24.61 38.43
N ILE A 4 -44.15 -25.29 38.82
CA ILE A 4 -42.90 -24.64 39.26
C ILE A 4 -42.14 -24.13 38.04
N LEU A 5 -42.06 -24.95 36.98
CA LEU A 5 -41.41 -24.58 35.72
C LEU A 5 -42.10 -23.36 35.10
N TYR A 6 -43.43 -23.36 34.99
CA TYR A 6 -44.23 -22.24 34.49
C TYR A 6 -43.97 -20.94 35.27
N GLY A 7 -43.85 -21.03 36.60
CA GLY A 7 -43.56 -19.89 37.47
C GLY A 7 -42.13 -19.34 37.36
N LEU A 8 -41.19 -20.11 36.78
CA LEU A 8 -39.81 -19.70 36.53
C LEU A 8 -39.61 -19.08 35.13
N MET A 9 -40.60 -19.18 34.24
CA MET A 9 -40.52 -18.67 32.87
C MET A 9 -40.65 -17.15 32.81
N ASP A 10 -39.73 -16.52 32.08
CA ASP A 10 -39.86 -15.11 31.66
C ASP A 10 -40.70 -15.05 30.38
N TRP A 11 -42.02 -15.02 30.53
CA TRP A 11 -42.94 -15.04 29.39
C TRP A 11 -42.73 -13.90 28.40
N ALA A 12 -42.37 -12.70 28.88
CA ALA A 12 -42.12 -11.56 28.00
C ALA A 12 -40.85 -11.78 27.17
N GLY A 13 -39.78 -12.30 27.79
CA GLY A 13 -38.56 -12.69 27.08
C GLY A 13 -38.77 -13.84 26.09
N ILE A 14 -39.57 -14.84 26.48
CA ILE A 14 -39.92 -15.98 25.61
C ILE A 14 -40.67 -15.51 24.37
N GLU A 15 -41.67 -14.63 24.53
CA GLU A 15 -42.36 -14.00 23.40
C GLU A 15 -41.37 -13.23 22.51
N ALA A 16 -40.45 -12.45 23.10
CA ALA A 16 -39.43 -11.73 22.35
C ALA A 16 -38.52 -12.67 21.55
N ILE A 17 -38.15 -13.83 22.07
CA ILE A 17 -37.40 -14.86 21.33
C ILE A 17 -38.23 -15.40 20.17
N VAL A 18 -39.49 -15.81 20.42
CA VAL A 18 -40.38 -16.43 19.43
C VAL A 18 -40.71 -15.45 18.30
N TYR A 19 -40.95 -14.18 18.62
CA TYR A 19 -41.18 -13.10 17.65
C TYR A 19 -39.90 -12.51 17.04
N SER A 20 -38.73 -13.06 17.40
CA SER A 20 -37.44 -12.69 16.83
C SER A 20 -37.07 -11.21 17.10
N GLU A 21 -37.26 -10.78 18.34
CA GLU A 21 -37.05 -9.41 18.87
C GLU A 21 -36.07 -9.32 20.03
N GLU A 22 -35.70 -10.44 20.63
CA GLU A 22 -34.73 -10.49 21.73
C GLU A 22 -33.30 -10.23 21.26
N ASP A 23 -32.56 -9.42 22.01
CA ASP A 23 -31.16 -9.06 21.76
C ASP A 23 -30.19 -9.51 22.86
N HIS A 24 -30.69 -10.07 23.96
CA HIS A 24 -29.93 -10.73 25.01
C HIS A 24 -30.39 -12.19 25.21
N PRO A 25 -30.38 -13.05 24.17
CA PRO A 25 -30.87 -14.42 24.26
C PRO A 25 -30.21 -15.26 25.36
N HIS A 26 -28.97 -14.99 25.79
CA HIS A 26 -28.32 -15.71 26.90
C HIS A 26 -28.99 -15.51 28.26
N ASN A 27 -29.80 -14.46 28.43
CA ASN A 27 -30.56 -14.25 29.66
C ASN A 27 -31.69 -15.29 29.80
N ILE A 28 -32.12 -15.89 28.69
CA ILE A 28 -33.28 -16.79 28.62
C ILE A 28 -32.84 -18.19 28.17
N LEU A 29 -32.11 -18.31 27.07
CA LEU A 29 -31.68 -19.56 26.47
C LEU A 29 -30.44 -20.14 27.15
N GLY A 30 -30.30 -21.45 27.10
CA GLY A 30 -29.18 -22.19 27.70
C GLY A 30 -29.44 -22.57 29.16
N PRO A 31 -28.37 -22.88 29.92
CA PRO A 31 -28.45 -23.37 31.29
C PRO A 31 -28.40 -22.24 32.33
N HIS A 32 -29.41 -22.15 33.20
CA HIS A 32 -29.47 -21.22 34.33
C HIS A 32 -29.63 -21.95 35.66
N LEU A 33 -28.85 -21.55 36.66
CA LEU A 33 -29.00 -22.06 38.02
C LEU A 33 -30.11 -21.30 38.75
N VAL A 34 -31.13 -22.03 39.18
CA VAL A 34 -32.27 -21.52 39.96
C VAL A 34 -32.31 -22.16 41.35
N GLU A 35 -33.20 -21.68 42.22
CA GLU A 35 -33.33 -22.20 43.59
C GLU A 35 -33.69 -23.70 43.61
N GLU A 36 -34.43 -24.18 42.63
CA GLU A 36 -34.93 -25.54 42.54
C GLU A 36 -33.97 -26.51 41.83
N GLY A 37 -33.00 -26.02 41.05
CA GLY A 37 -32.07 -26.85 40.29
C GLY A 37 -31.43 -26.16 39.10
N LEU A 38 -31.21 -26.91 38.03
CA LEU A 38 -30.71 -26.40 36.74
C LEU A 38 -31.89 -26.28 35.78
N LEU A 39 -32.22 -25.05 35.38
CA LEU A 39 -33.17 -24.77 34.32
C LEU A 39 -32.42 -24.73 32.99
N ILE A 40 -32.92 -25.44 31.98
CA ILE A 40 -32.40 -25.38 30.61
C ILE A 40 -33.54 -24.98 29.70
N GLN A 41 -33.34 -23.94 28.90
CA GLN A 41 -34.33 -23.39 27.97
C GLN A 41 -33.73 -23.35 26.57
N THR A 42 -34.51 -23.69 25.55
CA THR A 42 -34.04 -23.69 24.17
C THR A 42 -35.18 -23.31 23.22
N TYR A 43 -34.82 -22.63 22.14
CA TYR A 43 -35.72 -22.28 21.06
C TYR A 43 -35.17 -22.86 19.77
N ILE A 44 -35.86 -23.86 19.22
CA ILE A 44 -35.43 -24.54 17.99
C ILE A 44 -36.63 -24.62 17.06
N PRO A 45 -36.73 -23.69 16.09
CA PRO A 45 -37.75 -23.75 15.05
C PRO A 45 -37.84 -25.14 14.42
N THR A 46 -39.07 -25.60 14.18
CA THR A 46 -39.41 -26.92 13.62
C THR A 46 -39.08 -28.14 14.50
N ALA A 47 -38.69 -27.93 15.77
CA ALA A 47 -38.54 -29.02 16.72
C ALA A 47 -39.91 -29.52 17.21
N ARG A 48 -40.11 -30.84 17.15
CA ARG A 48 -41.31 -31.52 17.67
C ARG A 48 -41.13 -31.98 19.11
N GLU A 49 -39.95 -32.48 19.44
CA GLU A 49 -39.59 -32.99 20.76
C GLU A 49 -38.10 -32.74 21.02
N ILE A 50 -37.75 -32.38 22.27
CA ILE A 50 -36.36 -32.19 22.69
C ILE A 50 -36.11 -32.92 24.01
N LYS A 51 -34.97 -33.58 24.11
CA LYS A 51 -34.44 -34.14 25.35
C LYS A 51 -33.08 -33.54 25.68
N VAL A 52 -32.85 -33.23 26.95
CA VAL A 52 -31.51 -32.92 27.47
C VAL A 52 -30.82 -34.21 27.89
N LYS A 53 -29.61 -34.44 27.38
CA LYS A 53 -28.76 -35.57 27.74
C LYS A 53 -27.51 -35.08 28.47
N LEU A 54 -27.38 -35.42 29.76
CA LEU A 54 -26.23 -35.02 30.59
C LEU A 54 -25.05 -35.98 30.39
N TYR A 55 -23.87 -35.49 30.01
CA TYR A 55 -22.71 -36.34 29.70
C TYR A 55 -22.28 -37.25 30.87
N LYS A 56 -22.39 -36.78 32.12
CA LYS A 56 -21.90 -37.51 33.30
C LYS A 56 -22.87 -38.53 33.89
N GLN A 57 -24.15 -38.50 33.48
CA GLN A 57 -25.20 -39.30 34.13
C GLN A 57 -25.89 -40.28 33.18
N GLU A 58 -25.56 -40.27 31.87
CA GLU A 58 -26.23 -41.04 30.80
C GLU A 58 -27.78 -41.00 30.90
N LYS A 59 -28.30 -39.91 31.44
CA LYS A 59 -29.73 -39.74 31.71
C LYS A 59 -30.28 -38.66 30.79
N GLU A 60 -31.40 -39.00 30.16
CA GLU A 60 -32.19 -38.10 29.32
C GLU A 60 -33.35 -37.51 30.12
N TYR A 61 -33.63 -36.23 29.87
CA TYR A 61 -34.76 -35.50 30.44
C TYR A 61 -35.55 -34.88 29.30
N PHE A 62 -36.83 -35.21 29.17
CA PHE A 62 -37.71 -34.56 28.20
C PHE A 62 -37.92 -33.09 28.57
N MET A 63 -37.88 -32.22 27.57
CA MET A 63 -38.26 -30.82 27.72
C MET A 63 -39.76 -30.66 27.45
N THR A 64 -40.42 -29.82 28.24
CA THR A 64 -41.80 -29.41 28.02
C THR A 64 -41.81 -28.33 26.94
N LYS A 65 -42.75 -28.43 25.98
CA LYS A 65 -43.02 -27.36 25.03
C LYS A 65 -43.88 -26.30 25.73
N GLU A 66 -43.28 -25.16 26.06
CA GLU A 66 -43.95 -24.08 26.80
C GLU A 66 -44.65 -23.07 25.86
N GLU A 67 -44.09 -22.87 24.66
CA GLU A 67 -44.64 -22.03 23.60
C GLU A 67 -44.29 -22.63 22.22
N GLU A 68 -44.77 -22.07 21.12
CA GLU A 68 -44.38 -22.51 19.78
C GLU A 68 -42.85 -22.54 19.60
N ASP A 69 -42.33 -23.75 19.34
CA ASP A 69 -40.91 -24.08 19.16
C ASP A 69 -39.97 -23.73 20.34
N PHE A 70 -40.52 -23.30 21.48
CA PHE A 70 -39.80 -23.02 22.71
C PHE A 70 -39.98 -24.15 23.73
N PHE A 71 -38.87 -24.62 24.29
CA PHE A 71 -38.85 -25.77 25.19
C PHE A 71 -38.06 -25.47 26.46
N ALA A 72 -38.52 -25.98 27.60
CA ALA A 72 -37.83 -25.85 28.87
C ALA A 72 -37.79 -27.15 29.67
N VAL A 73 -36.75 -27.34 30.49
CA VAL A 73 -36.70 -28.41 31.49
C VAL A 73 -36.02 -27.95 32.77
N LEU A 74 -36.65 -28.25 33.90
CA LEU A 74 -36.04 -28.09 35.23
C LEU A 74 -35.48 -29.43 35.70
N ILE A 75 -34.16 -29.52 35.83
CA ILE A 75 -33.47 -30.69 36.38
C ILE A 75 -33.26 -30.45 37.88
N PRO A 76 -34.06 -31.06 38.76
CA PRO A 76 -34.06 -30.74 40.18
C PRO A 76 -32.76 -31.16 40.86
N LYS A 77 -32.38 -30.43 41.92
CA LYS A 77 -31.22 -30.72 42.79
C LYS A 77 -29.84 -30.63 42.11
N LEU A 78 -29.77 -30.27 40.83
CA LEU A 78 -28.50 -30.02 40.16
C LEU A 78 -28.04 -28.58 40.44
N LYS A 79 -27.00 -28.42 41.27
CA LYS A 79 -26.51 -27.11 41.75
C LYS A 79 -25.26 -26.59 41.03
N ARG A 80 -24.97 -27.16 39.86
CA ARG A 80 -23.89 -26.72 38.98
C ARG A 80 -24.30 -26.93 37.53
N ILE A 81 -23.88 -26.02 36.66
CA ILE A 81 -23.99 -26.23 35.22
C ILE A 81 -23.14 -27.45 34.87
N SER A 82 -23.77 -28.45 34.27
CA SER A 82 -23.13 -29.69 33.84
C SER A 82 -23.20 -29.77 32.33
N ASP A 83 -22.15 -30.27 31.69
CA ASP A 83 -22.11 -30.42 30.23
C ASP A 83 -23.26 -31.31 29.74
N TYR A 84 -23.93 -30.89 28.67
CA TYR A 84 -25.07 -31.59 28.08
C TYR A 84 -25.13 -31.45 26.55
N THR A 85 -25.96 -32.27 25.93
CA THR A 85 -26.42 -32.16 24.54
C THR A 85 -27.94 -32.13 24.48
N LEU A 86 -28.46 -31.62 23.37
CA LEU A 86 -29.87 -31.63 23.03
C LEU A 86 -30.12 -32.72 21.98
N VAL A 87 -30.98 -33.68 22.29
CA VAL A 87 -31.48 -34.65 21.32
C VAL A 87 -32.80 -34.10 20.77
N VAL A 88 -32.76 -33.57 19.57
CA VAL A 88 -33.86 -32.85 18.91
C VAL A 88 -34.48 -33.73 17.84
N THR A 89 -35.78 -34.00 17.96
CA THR A 89 -36.58 -34.60 16.90
C THR A 89 -37.36 -33.51 16.18
N TYR A 90 -37.06 -33.31 14.90
CA TYR A 90 -37.72 -32.32 14.04
C TYR A 90 -39.07 -32.81 13.50
N ASP A 91 -39.89 -31.89 13.03
CA ASP A 91 -41.20 -32.15 12.41
C ASP A 91 -41.16 -33.08 11.18
N ASN A 92 -40.03 -33.10 10.46
CA ASN A 92 -39.74 -34.02 9.36
C ASN A 92 -39.36 -35.45 9.81
N GLY A 93 -39.32 -35.71 11.12
CA GLY A 93 -39.00 -37.01 11.72
C GLY A 93 -37.52 -37.30 11.92
N ILE A 94 -36.61 -36.42 11.46
CA ILE A 94 -35.17 -36.55 11.69
C ILE A 94 -34.87 -36.26 13.17
N THR A 95 -34.05 -37.09 13.79
CA THR A 95 -33.53 -36.85 15.15
C THR A 95 -32.03 -36.58 15.08
N ARG A 96 -31.55 -35.52 15.75
CA ARG A 96 -30.13 -35.18 15.85
C ARG A 96 -29.75 -34.86 17.29
N GLU A 97 -28.57 -35.30 17.71
CA GLU A 97 -27.94 -34.84 18.93
C GLU A 97 -27.06 -33.63 18.57
N ILE A 98 -27.30 -32.49 19.20
CA ILE A 98 -26.59 -31.23 18.96
C ILE A 98 -26.07 -30.64 20.27
N LYS A 99 -25.05 -29.80 20.18
CA LYS A 99 -24.60 -28.97 21.31
C LYS A 99 -25.38 -27.65 21.33
N ASP A 100 -25.63 -27.15 22.53
CA ASP A 100 -26.37 -25.90 22.72
C ASP A 100 -25.43 -24.67 22.61
N PRO A 101 -25.61 -23.77 21.63
CA PRO A 101 -24.82 -22.55 21.50
C PRO A 101 -24.90 -21.62 22.72
N TYR A 102 -26.00 -21.66 23.46
CA TYR A 102 -26.25 -20.79 24.63
C TYR A 102 -25.68 -21.35 25.93
N SER A 103 -24.99 -22.51 25.87
CA SER A 103 -24.27 -23.09 27.01
C SER A 103 -22.86 -22.51 27.24
N TYR A 104 -22.38 -21.65 26.33
CA TYR A 104 -21.05 -21.05 26.38
C TYR A 104 -21.10 -19.61 26.89
N ASN A 105 -20.09 -19.19 27.65
CA ASN A 105 -20.03 -17.85 28.22
C ASN A 105 -19.53 -16.81 27.20
N GLN A 106 -19.71 -15.54 27.57
CA GLN A 106 -19.16 -14.38 26.86
C GLN A 106 -17.64 -14.52 26.61
N ILE A 107 -17.18 -14.20 25.40
CA ILE A 107 -15.79 -14.33 24.97
C ILE A 107 -15.07 -12.98 24.96
N LEU A 108 -15.69 -11.93 24.41
CA LEU A 108 -15.11 -10.59 24.46
C LEU A 108 -15.07 -10.08 25.90
N THR A 109 -13.93 -9.56 26.34
CA THR A 109 -13.79 -9.02 27.71
C THR A 109 -14.26 -7.58 27.80
N ASP A 110 -14.58 -7.10 29.00
CA ASP A 110 -14.88 -5.67 29.25
C ASP A 110 -13.77 -4.73 28.78
N LYS A 111 -12.53 -5.20 28.85
CA LYS A 111 -11.36 -4.46 28.37
C LYS A 111 -11.33 -4.38 26.84
N ASP A 112 -11.74 -5.44 26.14
CA ASP A 112 -11.85 -5.41 24.68
C ASP A 112 -12.94 -4.41 24.26
N LEU A 113 -14.11 -4.48 24.89
CA LEU A 113 -15.24 -3.59 24.60
C LEU A 113 -14.91 -2.12 24.91
N SER A 114 -14.24 -1.84 26.04
CA SER A 114 -13.81 -0.48 26.38
C SER A 114 -12.81 0.07 25.34
N LYS A 115 -11.78 -0.71 24.97
CA LYS A 115 -10.81 -0.27 23.95
C LYS A 115 -11.45 -0.08 22.57
N PHE A 116 -12.43 -0.91 22.24
CA PHE A 116 -13.19 -0.80 21.00
C PHE A 116 -14.01 0.49 20.97
N SER A 117 -14.77 0.78 22.04
CA SER A 117 -15.54 2.02 22.17
C SER A 117 -14.66 3.27 22.14
N ASP A 118 -13.44 3.20 22.70
CA ASP A 118 -12.47 4.28 22.69
C ASP A 118 -11.71 4.42 21.36
N GLY A 119 -11.90 3.50 20.41
CA GLY A 119 -11.24 3.55 19.09
C GLY A 119 -9.74 3.22 19.12
N ILE A 120 -9.28 2.42 20.09
CA ILE A 120 -7.85 2.13 20.34
C ILE A 120 -7.52 0.64 20.41
N HIS A 121 -8.42 -0.24 19.96
CA HIS A 121 -8.18 -1.70 19.89
C HIS A 121 -7.59 -2.10 18.53
N TYR A 122 -6.31 -1.79 18.29
CA TYR A 122 -5.68 -1.95 16.96
C TYR A 122 -5.65 -3.38 16.41
N ASN A 123 -5.91 -4.38 17.25
CA ASN A 123 -5.97 -5.80 16.89
C ASN A 123 -7.42 -6.32 16.98
N ILE A 124 -8.41 -5.44 16.83
CA ILE A 124 -9.83 -5.79 16.95
C ILE A 124 -10.26 -6.88 15.97
N TYR A 125 -9.57 -7.03 14.85
CA TYR A 125 -9.79 -8.11 13.87
C TYR A 125 -9.49 -9.51 14.42
N ASP A 126 -8.79 -9.64 15.54
CA ASP A 126 -8.61 -10.93 16.24
C ASP A 126 -9.82 -11.25 17.18
N LYS A 127 -10.84 -10.38 17.20
CA LYS A 127 -12.00 -10.46 18.10
C LYS A 127 -13.34 -10.31 17.38
N LEU A 128 -13.49 -9.30 16.52
CA LEU A 128 -14.62 -9.16 15.61
C LEU A 128 -14.39 -10.00 14.35
N GLY A 129 -15.46 -10.44 13.72
CA GLY A 129 -15.40 -11.40 12.62
C GLY A 129 -15.85 -12.80 13.06
N ALA A 130 -15.43 -13.81 12.30
CA ALA A 130 -15.63 -15.22 12.62
C ALA A 130 -14.29 -15.92 12.89
N HIS A 131 -14.14 -16.45 14.10
CA HIS A 131 -12.89 -17.06 14.59
C HIS A 131 -13.12 -18.51 15.00
N PRO A 132 -12.58 -19.48 14.25
CA PRO A 132 -12.51 -20.87 14.70
C PRO A 132 -11.78 -20.95 16.04
N MET A 133 -12.37 -21.61 17.03
CA MET A 133 -11.75 -21.80 18.34
C MET A 133 -12.27 -23.03 19.06
N GLU A 134 -11.63 -23.36 20.19
CA GLU A 134 -12.01 -24.47 21.05
C GLU A 134 -12.32 -23.98 22.46
N ILE A 135 -13.51 -24.31 22.97
CA ILE A 135 -13.97 -23.97 24.32
C ILE A 135 -14.33 -25.24 25.05
N ASN A 136 -13.66 -25.52 26.17
CA ASN A 136 -13.88 -26.71 27.01
C ASN A 136 -13.84 -28.04 26.22
N GLY A 137 -12.94 -28.17 25.23
CA GLY A 137 -12.82 -29.36 24.40
C GLY A 137 -13.79 -29.43 23.22
N VAL A 138 -14.62 -28.39 23.01
CA VAL A 138 -15.56 -28.30 21.89
C VAL A 138 -15.06 -27.29 20.88
N LYS A 139 -14.82 -27.76 19.65
CA LYS A 139 -14.53 -26.89 18.51
C LYS A 139 -15.81 -26.23 18.01
N GLY A 140 -15.67 -25.00 17.53
CA GLY A 140 -16.73 -24.23 16.93
C GLY A 140 -16.20 -22.91 16.41
N VAL A 141 -17.10 -21.97 16.15
CA VAL A 141 -16.75 -20.66 15.62
C VAL A 141 -17.39 -19.59 16.51
N HIS A 142 -16.56 -18.65 16.95
CA HIS A 142 -17.02 -17.43 17.61
C HIS A 142 -17.26 -16.35 16.58
N PHE A 143 -18.46 -15.78 16.59
CA PHE A 143 -18.86 -14.67 15.74
C PHE A 143 -19.02 -13.43 16.60
N ALA A 144 -18.53 -12.28 16.12
CA ALA A 144 -18.81 -10.99 16.74
C ALA A 144 -18.90 -9.85 15.72
N VAL A 145 -19.92 -9.01 15.86
CA VAL A 145 -20.20 -7.90 14.93
C VAL A 145 -20.74 -6.67 15.65
N TRP A 146 -20.35 -5.50 15.17
CA TRP A 146 -20.82 -4.22 15.71
C TRP A 146 -22.05 -3.71 14.96
N ALA A 147 -23.19 -3.63 15.65
CA ALA A 147 -24.47 -3.19 15.09
C ALA A 147 -25.33 -2.51 16.19
N PRO A 148 -24.90 -1.36 16.73
CA PRO A 148 -25.47 -0.78 17.95
C PRO A 148 -26.96 -0.44 17.86
N ASN A 149 -27.49 -0.12 16.68
CA ASN A 149 -28.88 0.25 16.51
C ASN A 149 -29.78 -0.88 16.03
N ALA A 150 -29.23 -2.07 15.78
CA ALA A 150 -30.02 -3.25 15.43
C ALA A 150 -31.00 -3.58 16.54
N VAL A 151 -32.18 -4.09 16.18
CA VAL A 151 -33.12 -4.70 17.13
C VAL A 151 -32.61 -6.08 17.51
N ARG A 152 -32.12 -6.85 16.54
CA ARG A 152 -31.53 -8.18 16.74
C ARG A 152 -30.50 -8.45 15.66
N VAL A 153 -29.48 -9.24 16.00
CA VAL A 153 -28.56 -9.85 15.04
C VAL A 153 -28.57 -11.37 15.20
N SER A 154 -28.53 -12.12 14.10
CA SER A 154 -28.29 -13.56 14.09
C SER A 154 -27.21 -13.94 13.10
N VAL A 155 -26.52 -15.05 13.37
CA VAL A 155 -25.67 -15.70 12.38
C VAL A 155 -26.52 -16.63 11.53
N VAL A 156 -26.43 -16.51 10.21
CA VAL A 156 -27.17 -17.36 9.26
C VAL A 156 -26.22 -17.95 8.23
N GLY A 157 -26.48 -19.19 7.82
CA GLY A 157 -25.70 -19.92 6.84
C GLY A 157 -26.32 -21.27 6.52
N ASP A 158 -25.60 -22.10 5.77
CA ASP A 158 -26.11 -23.43 5.38
C ASP A 158 -26.41 -24.31 6.60
N PHE A 159 -25.62 -24.20 7.66
CA PHE A 159 -25.75 -24.95 8.91
C PHE A 159 -27.07 -24.69 9.66
N ASN A 160 -27.77 -23.59 9.37
CA ASN A 160 -29.08 -23.30 9.95
C ASN A 160 -30.14 -22.92 8.92
N LEU A 161 -29.98 -23.38 7.67
CA LEU A 161 -30.92 -23.16 6.57
C LEU A 161 -31.21 -21.67 6.31
N TRP A 162 -30.23 -20.81 6.60
CA TRP A 162 -30.36 -19.36 6.48
C TRP A 162 -31.52 -18.75 7.31
N ASP A 163 -31.92 -19.41 8.41
CA ASP A 163 -33.01 -18.98 9.29
C ASP A 163 -32.47 -18.26 10.54
N GLY A 164 -32.59 -16.93 10.56
CA GLY A 164 -32.09 -16.11 11.67
C GLY A 164 -32.83 -16.28 13.00
N ARG A 165 -33.89 -17.08 13.07
CA ARG A 165 -34.50 -17.46 14.36
C ARG A 165 -33.68 -18.48 15.14
N ARG A 166 -32.78 -19.22 14.47
CA ARG A 166 -32.05 -20.36 15.07
C ARG A 166 -30.80 -19.98 15.87
N HIS A 167 -30.12 -18.89 15.50
CA HIS A 167 -28.88 -18.46 16.15
C HIS A 167 -28.86 -16.95 16.44
N PRO A 168 -29.82 -16.40 17.21
CA PRO A 168 -29.74 -15.02 17.72
C PRO A 168 -28.50 -14.79 18.58
N MET A 169 -27.81 -13.70 18.30
CA MET A 169 -26.57 -13.29 18.98
C MET A 169 -26.88 -12.46 20.22
N ASN A 170 -25.97 -12.48 21.19
CA ASN A 170 -26.07 -11.73 22.42
C ASN A 170 -25.42 -10.36 22.33
N ARG A 171 -26.18 -9.29 22.59
CA ARG A 171 -25.65 -7.94 22.70
C ARG A 171 -24.82 -7.80 23.98
N LEU A 172 -23.63 -7.25 23.83
CA LEU A 172 -22.68 -7.06 24.92
C LEU A 172 -22.78 -5.66 25.50
N LYS A 173 -23.61 -5.51 26.54
CA LYS A 173 -23.77 -4.25 27.28
C LYS A 173 -24.11 -3.09 26.32
N ASP A 174 -23.67 -1.88 26.66
CA ASP A 174 -23.86 -0.68 25.85
C ASP A 174 -22.83 -0.53 24.72
N SER A 175 -21.98 -1.55 24.46
CA SER A 175 -20.96 -1.48 23.39
C SER A 175 -21.57 -1.51 21.98
N GLY A 176 -22.76 -2.09 21.84
CA GLY A 176 -23.40 -2.36 20.55
C GLY A 176 -22.76 -3.50 19.75
N VAL A 177 -21.84 -4.27 20.36
CA VAL A 177 -21.30 -5.49 19.78
C VAL A 177 -22.23 -6.66 20.12
N PHE A 178 -22.52 -7.49 19.13
CA PHE A 178 -23.20 -8.77 19.28
C PHE A 178 -22.18 -9.90 19.17
N GLU A 179 -22.31 -10.95 19.97
CA GLU A 179 -21.51 -12.17 19.81
C GLU A 179 -22.30 -13.46 19.99
N LEU A 180 -21.78 -14.56 19.43
CA LEU A 180 -22.24 -15.92 19.71
C LEU A 180 -21.14 -16.92 19.37
N PHE A 181 -20.95 -17.93 20.22
CA PHE A 181 -20.16 -19.11 19.87
C PHE A 181 -21.09 -20.23 19.39
N ILE A 182 -20.88 -20.70 18.17
CA ILE A 182 -21.66 -21.81 17.61
C ILE A 182 -20.76 -23.05 17.57
N PRO A 183 -21.07 -24.07 18.39
CA PRO A 183 -20.28 -25.29 18.43
C PRO A 183 -20.42 -26.07 17.12
N GLU A 184 -19.41 -26.89 16.82
CA GLU A 184 -19.36 -27.84 15.70
C GLU A 184 -19.30 -27.21 14.30
N LEU A 185 -19.34 -25.88 14.19
CA LEU A 185 -18.96 -25.18 12.95
C LEU A 185 -17.45 -25.29 12.70
N THR A 186 -17.09 -25.22 11.41
CA THR A 186 -15.75 -25.47 10.89
C THR A 186 -15.34 -24.44 9.85
N GLU A 187 -14.05 -24.41 9.54
CA GLU A 187 -13.55 -23.61 8.42
C GLU A 187 -14.22 -24.00 7.10
N GLY A 188 -14.52 -22.99 6.28
CA GLY A 188 -15.27 -23.16 5.04
C GLY A 188 -16.78 -22.98 5.18
N ASP A 189 -17.33 -22.95 6.42
CA ASP A 189 -18.74 -22.64 6.61
C ASP A 189 -19.07 -21.25 6.07
N ILE A 190 -20.13 -21.18 5.26
CA ILE A 190 -20.60 -19.97 4.60
C ILE A 190 -21.64 -19.30 5.51
N TYR A 191 -21.47 -18.00 5.77
CA TYR A 191 -22.34 -17.27 6.69
C TYR A 191 -22.54 -15.81 6.32
N LYS A 192 -23.59 -15.22 6.90
CA LYS A 192 -23.88 -13.79 6.98
C LYS A 192 -24.43 -13.43 8.34
N TYR A 193 -24.53 -12.13 8.60
CA TYR A 193 -25.37 -11.62 9.67
C TYR A 193 -26.75 -11.27 9.12
N GLU A 194 -27.78 -11.83 9.73
CA GLU A 194 -29.16 -11.36 9.57
C GLU A 194 -29.43 -10.31 10.63
N ILE A 195 -29.72 -9.09 10.20
CA ILE A 195 -29.95 -7.93 11.08
C ILE A 195 -31.40 -7.49 10.96
N LYS A 196 -32.15 -7.56 12.07
CA LYS A 196 -33.46 -6.94 12.19
C LYS A 196 -33.25 -5.50 12.62
N VAL A 197 -33.65 -4.55 11.79
CA VAL A 197 -33.50 -3.12 12.05
C VAL A 197 -34.79 -2.53 12.63
N LYS A 198 -34.71 -1.32 13.20
CA LYS A 198 -35.90 -0.61 13.69
C LYS A 198 -36.92 -0.45 12.57
N GLY A 199 -38.19 -0.72 12.87
CA GLY A 199 -39.27 -0.78 11.88
C GLY A 199 -39.52 -2.17 11.30
N GLY A 200 -38.78 -3.20 11.73
CA GLY A 200 -39.07 -4.61 11.46
C GLY A 200 -38.49 -5.16 10.16
N MET A 201 -37.78 -4.33 9.37
CA MET A 201 -37.07 -4.80 8.18
C MET A 201 -35.91 -5.73 8.59
N VAL A 202 -35.72 -6.79 7.82
CA VAL A 202 -34.63 -7.76 8.00
C VAL A 202 -33.70 -7.68 6.80
N VAL A 203 -32.40 -7.56 7.04
CA VAL A 203 -31.37 -7.46 6.00
C VAL A 203 -30.26 -8.49 6.24
N LEU A 204 -29.64 -8.94 5.14
CA LEU A 204 -28.48 -9.82 5.19
C LEU A 204 -27.22 -9.03 4.88
N LYS A 205 -26.23 -9.12 5.78
CA LYS A 205 -24.94 -8.44 5.67
C LYS A 205 -23.79 -9.43 5.63
N ALA A 206 -22.85 -9.19 4.71
CA ALA A 206 -21.53 -9.79 4.81
C ALA A 206 -20.84 -9.27 6.09
N ASP A 207 -19.95 -10.08 6.65
CA ASP A 207 -19.18 -9.70 7.83
C ASP A 207 -18.14 -8.61 7.46
N PRO A 208 -18.20 -7.41 8.09
CA PRO A 208 -17.21 -6.36 7.89
C PRO A 208 -15.76 -6.81 8.15
N TYR A 209 -15.57 -7.78 9.03
CA TYR A 209 -14.29 -8.34 9.48
C TYR A 209 -14.06 -9.77 8.95
N ALA A 210 -14.71 -10.16 7.84
CA ALA A 210 -14.50 -11.46 7.23
C ALA A 210 -13.03 -11.68 6.84
N ASN A 211 -12.43 -12.78 7.27
CA ASN A 211 -11.10 -13.22 6.80
C ASN A 211 -11.15 -13.79 5.36
N ARG A 212 -12.33 -14.21 4.90
CA ARG A 212 -12.56 -14.77 3.57
C ARG A 212 -13.98 -14.47 3.08
N SER A 213 -14.12 -14.29 1.78
CA SER A 213 -15.40 -14.05 1.10
C SER A 213 -15.66 -15.12 0.05
N GLU A 214 -16.93 -15.31 -0.33
CA GLU A 214 -17.27 -16.07 -1.53
C GLU A 214 -16.83 -15.35 -2.82
N LEU A 215 -16.64 -16.12 -3.90
CA LEU A 215 -16.37 -15.54 -5.22
C LEU A 215 -17.61 -14.78 -5.74
N ARG A 216 -17.43 -13.51 -6.11
CA ARG A 216 -18.46 -12.69 -6.75
C ARG A 216 -19.13 -13.41 -7.95
N PRO A 217 -20.46 -13.28 -8.15
CA PRO A 217 -21.36 -12.32 -7.52
C PRO A 217 -21.95 -12.79 -6.17
N ASN A 218 -21.59 -13.98 -5.69
CA ASN A 218 -21.90 -14.36 -4.33
C ASN A 218 -21.24 -13.40 -3.34
N ASN A 219 -21.83 -13.29 -2.15
CA ASN A 219 -21.51 -12.20 -1.22
C ASN A 219 -21.68 -12.60 0.25
N ALA A 220 -21.66 -13.90 0.56
CA ALA A 220 -21.50 -14.33 1.94
C ALA A 220 -20.03 -14.33 2.34
N SER A 221 -19.82 -14.27 3.64
CA SER A 221 -18.52 -14.45 4.27
C SER A 221 -18.27 -15.95 4.47
N VAL A 222 -16.99 -16.33 4.56
CA VAL A 222 -16.57 -17.71 4.75
C VAL A 222 -15.70 -17.78 6.00
N VAL A 223 -16.00 -18.72 6.90
CA VAL A 223 -15.17 -18.95 8.08
C VAL A 223 -13.77 -19.38 7.64
N CYS A 224 -12.73 -18.69 8.10
CA CYS A 224 -11.35 -18.95 7.73
C CYS A 224 -10.42 -18.64 8.90
N ASP A 225 -9.59 -19.61 9.26
CA ASP A 225 -8.46 -19.41 10.17
C ASP A 225 -7.26 -18.92 9.36
N LEU A 226 -6.59 -17.87 9.83
CA LEU A 226 -5.40 -17.31 9.18
C LEU A 226 -4.09 -17.80 9.81
N SER A 227 -4.16 -18.69 10.81
CA SER A 227 -3.00 -19.13 11.59
C SER A 227 -2.24 -20.33 11.01
N HIS A 228 -2.78 -21.00 10.00
CA HIS A 228 -2.20 -22.24 9.46
C HIS A 228 -1.00 -22.02 8.55
N TYR A 229 -0.90 -20.87 7.88
CA TYR A 229 0.18 -20.58 6.94
C TYR A 229 1.54 -20.41 7.66
N GLN A 230 2.57 -21.08 7.14
CA GLN A 230 3.94 -21.00 7.65
C GLN A 230 4.78 -20.10 6.75
N TRP A 231 5.19 -18.94 7.26
CA TRP A 231 5.99 -17.95 6.53
C TRP A 231 7.49 -18.31 6.51
N GLU A 232 8.14 -18.05 5.38
CA GLU A 232 9.58 -18.25 5.19
C GLU A 232 10.35 -16.94 4.90
N ASP A 233 9.73 -15.78 5.17
CA ASP A 233 10.24 -14.44 4.82
C ASP A 233 10.98 -13.70 5.96
N ASN A 234 11.35 -14.40 7.04
CA ASN A 234 11.98 -13.78 8.22
C ASN A 234 13.24 -12.94 7.89
N ASP A 235 14.06 -13.42 6.94
CA ASP A 235 15.26 -12.69 6.50
C ASP A 235 14.90 -11.38 5.79
N TRP A 236 13.83 -11.37 5.01
CA TRP A 236 13.30 -10.17 4.36
C TRP A 236 12.80 -9.16 5.39
N LEU A 237 11.94 -9.57 6.32
CA LEU A 237 11.37 -8.68 7.35
C LEU A 237 12.46 -8.07 8.26
N ASN A 238 13.49 -8.85 8.59
CA ASN A 238 14.64 -8.36 9.36
C ASN A 238 15.47 -7.36 8.56
N THR A 239 15.67 -7.60 7.27
CA THR A 239 16.38 -6.69 6.37
C THR A 239 15.60 -5.38 6.20
N ARG A 240 14.28 -5.46 5.96
CA ARG A 240 13.38 -4.31 5.78
C ARG A 240 13.45 -3.33 6.95
N LYS A 241 13.43 -3.83 8.19
CA LYS A 241 13.58 -3.03 9.43
C LYS A 241 14.82 -2.13 9.44
N SER A 242 15.90 -2.56 8.80
CA SER A 242 17.18 -1.85 8.79
C SER A 242 17.37 -0.91 7.60
N LYS A 243 16.54 -1.05 6.56
CA LYS A 243 16.63 -0.26 5.32
C LYS A 243 15.94 1.10 5.48
N ASP A 244 16.50 2.11 4.84
CA ASP A 244 15.91 3.45 4.73
C ASP A 244 15.51 3.68 3.28
N TYR A 245 14.20 3.64 2.97
CA TYR A 245 13.67 3.83 1.63
C TYR A 245 14.17 5.13 0.96
N LYS A 246 14.57 6.14 1.74
CA LYS A 246 15.12 7.39 1.21
C LYS A 246 16.45 7.18 0.50
N LYS A 247 17.25 6.24 0.98
CA LYS A 247 18.62 5.96 0.51
C LYS A 247 18.71 4.73 -0.38
N GLU A 248 17.62 4.00 -0.55
CA GLU A 248 17.54 2.81 -1.39
C GLU A 248 16.86 3.11 -2.73
N PRO A 249 17.12 2.29 -3.77
CA PRO A 249 16.32 2.32 -4.98
C PRO A 249 14.90 1.80 -4.68
N VAL A 250 13.90 2.64 -4.92
CA VAL A 250 12.49 2.23 -4.98
C VAL A 250 12.03 2.42 -6.42
N ASN A 251 11.88 1.29 -7.12
CA ASN A 251 11.41 1.17 -8.49
C ASN A 251 10.27 0.15 -8.51
N ILE A 252 9.06 0.65 -8.77
CA ILE A 252 7.79 -0.03 -8.55
C ILE A 252 7.19 -0.45 -9.89
N TYR A 253 6.80 -1.72 -9.99
CA TYR A 253 5.97 -2.24 -11.08
C TYR A 253 4.53 -2.33 -10.59
N GLU A 254 3.68 -1.40 -11.03
CA GLU A 254 2.26 -1.39 -10.68
C GLU A 254 1.49 -2.38 -11.57
N LEU A 255 0.60 -3.19 -10.97
CA LEU A 255 -0.14 -4.21 -11.71
C LEU A 255 -1.53 -4.52 -11.12
N HIS A 256 -2.45 -4.87 -12.02
CA HIS A 256 -3.75 -5.47 -11.69
C HIS A 256 -3.67 -6.99 -11.91
N LEU A 257 -3.79 -7.76 -10.83
CA LEU A 257 -3.62 -9.23 -10.87
C LEU A 257 -4.57 -9.91 -11.87
N GLY A 258 -5.82 -9.45 -11.94
CA GLY A 258 -6.85 -10.05 -12.79
C GLY A 258 -6.64 -9.89 -14.29
N SER A 259 -5.77 -8.97 -14.71
CA SER A 259 -5.47 -8.65 -16.12
C SER A 259 -3.98 -8.70 -16.44
N PHE A 260 -3.11 -9.05 -15.49
CA PHE A 260 -1.69 -9.27 -15.79
C PHE A 260 -1.53 -10.42 -16.80
N LYS A 261 -2.21 -11.54 -16.54
CA LYS A 261 -2.26 -12.70 -17.42
C LYS A 261 -3.55 -13.49 -17.20
N LYS A 262 -4.06 -14.14 -18.25
CA LYS A 262 -5.28 -14.94 -18.18
C LYS A 262 -4.98 -16.43 -18.47
N PRO A 263 -5.68 -17.39 -17.82
CA PRO A 263 -5.46 -18.83 -18.05
C PRO A 263 -5.67 -19.31 -19.49
N GLY A 264 -6.41 -18.56 -20.31
CA GLY A 264 -6.69 -18.90 -21.71
C GLY A 264 -7.66 -20.07 -21.90
N THR A 265 -8.31 -20.54 -20.81
CA THR A 265 -9.33 -21.60 -20.85
C THR A 265 -10.71 -21.00 -20.54
N GLU A 266 -11.77 -21.55 -21.13
CA GLU A 266 -13.15 -21.10 -20.86
C GLU A 266 -13.61 -21.40 -19.42
N GLU A 267 -12.96 -22.37 -18.75
CA GLU A 267 -13.31 -22.84 -17.41
C GLU A 267 -12.75 -21.97 -16.27
N ARG A 268 -11.69 -21.19 -16.52
CA ARG A 268 -11.00 -20.40 -15.50
C ARG A 268 -10.78 -18.97 -15.93
N GLU A 269 -11.50 -18.04 -15.28
CA GLU A 269 -11.39 -16.61 -15.55
C GLU A 269 -10.07 -16.00 -15.05
N PHE A 270 -9.50 -16.55 -13.97
CA PHE A 270 -8.31 -16.02 -13.31
C PHE A 270 -7.29 -17.10 -12.93
N TYR A 271 -6.03 -16.71 -12.87
CA TYR A 271 -4.99 -17.47 -12.19
C TYR A 271 -5.14 -17.37 -10.66
N ASN A 272 -4.72 -18.41 -9.97
CA ASN A 272 -4.57 -18.38 -8.52
C ASN A 272 -3.32 -17.58 -8.13
N TYR A 273 -3.31 -16.97 -6.95
CA TYR A 273 -2.15 -16.27 -6.38
C TYR A 273 -0.87 -17.11 -6.43
N ARG A 274 -0.95 -18.42 -6.19
CA ARG A 274 0.20 -19.35 -6.27
C ARG A 274 0.77 -19.51 -7.67
N GLU A 275 -0.06 -19.37 -8.70
CA GLU A 275 0.38 -19.40 -10.10
C GLU A 275 0.94 -18.04 -10.52
N LEU A 276 0.33 -16.94 -10.04
CA LEU A 276 0.76 -15.58 -10.33
C LEU A 276 2.12 -15.24 -9.69
N ALA A 277 2.38 -15.72 -8.47
CA ALA A 277 3.61 -15.42 -7.72
C ALA A 277 4.90 -15.71 -8.53
N PRO A 278 5.13 -16.92 -9.06
CA PRO A 278 6.32 -17.18 -9.88
C PRO A 278 6.33 -16.34 -11.16
N MET A 279 5.22 -16.23 -11.89
CA MET A 279 5.15 -15.47 -13.15
C MET A 279 5.51 -13.99 -12.97
N ILE A 280 4.97 -13.36 -11.93
CA ILE A 280 5.24 -11.96 -11.62
C ILE A 280 6.66 -11.80 -11.11
N SER A 281 7.11 -12.68 -10.20
CA SER A 281 8.47 -12.59 -9.67
C SER A 281 9.54 -12.72 -10.76
N ASP A 282 9.37 -13.66 -11.70
CA ASP A 282 10.32 -13.90 -12.78
C ASP A 282 10.43 -12.66 -13.67
N TYR A 283 9.28 -12.07 -14.04
CA TYR A 283 9.24 -10.85 -14.84
C TYR A 283 9.85 -9.65 -14.09
N VAL A 284 9.47 -9.44 -12.84
CA VAL A 284 9.92 -8.32 -11.99
C VAL A 284 11.43 -8.38 -11.75
N MET A 285 11.96 -9.55 -11.42
CA MET A 285 13.41 -9.76 -11.27
C MET A 285 14.14 -9.57 -12.60
N GLU A 286 13.61 -10.14 -13.69
CA GLU A 286 14.22 -10.00 -15.01
C GLU A 286 14.33 -8.52 -15.40
N MET A 287 13.26 -7.77 -15.20
CA MET A 287 13.19 -6.35 -15.53
C MET A 287 13.95 -5.45 -14.55
N GLY A 288 14.33 -5.95 -13.37
CA GLY A 288 15.05 -5.18 -12.36
C GLY A 288 14.17 -4.14 -11.63
N TYR A 289 12.90 -4.44 -11.40
CA TYR A 289 12.11 -3.70 -10.42
C TYR A 289 12.44 -4.20 -9.00
N THR A 290 12.11 -3.39 -8.00
CA THR A 290 12.41 -3.66 -6.58
C THR A 290 11.16 -3.99 -5.77
N HIS A 291 10.01 -3.49 -6.23
CA HIS A 291 8.73 -3.64 -5.59
C HIS A 291 7.66 -3.89 -6.66
N VAL A 292 6.60 -4.58 -6.27
CA VAL A 292 5.32 -4.55 -6.95
C VAL A 292 4.35 -3.67 -6.17
N GLU A 293 3.51 -2.93 -6.87
CA GLU A 293 2.34 -2.28 -6.28
C GLU A 293 1.09 -2.92 -6.88
N LEU A 294 0.30 -3.55 -6.02
CA LEU A 294 -0.91 -4.23 -6.43
C LEU A 294 -2.07 -3.25 -6.31
N MET A 295 -2.80 -3.09 -7.42
CA MET A 295 -4.15 -2.51 -7.36
C MET A 295 -5.02 -3.28 -6.33
N PRO A 296 -6.10 -2.68 -5.78
CA PRO A 296 -6.71 -3.19 -4.56
C PRO A 296 -7.09 -4.68 -4.63
N VAL A 297 -6.54 -5.46 -3.69
CA VAL A 297 -6.77 -6.90 -3.56
C VAL A 297 -7.82 -7.25 -2.52
N MET A 298 -8.37 -6.26 -1.81
CA MET A 298 -9.51 -6.47 -0.91
C MET A 298 -10.75 -6.91 -1.68
N GLU A 299 -11.66 -7.65 -1.05
CA GLU A 299 -12.84 -8.16 -1.74
C GLU A 299 -13.75 -7.01 -2.23
N HIS A 300 -14.14 -7.10 -3.49
CA HIS A 300 -14.93 -6.10 -4.19
C HIS A 300 -15.91 -6.78 -5.16
N PRO A 301 -17.15 -6.27 -5.33
CA PRO A 301 -18.18 -6.98 -6.08
C PRO A 301 -18.04 -6.87 -7.60
N TYR A 302 -17.32 -5.86 -8.09
CA TYR A 302 -17.31 -5.50 -9.51
C TYR A 302 -15.90 -5.28 -10.06
N ASP A 303 -15.52 -6.07 -11.07
CA ASP A 303 -14.18 -6.01 -11.69
C ASP A 303 -13.87 -4.67 -12.34
N GLY A 304 -14.87 -4.03 -12.95
CA GLY A 304 -14.70 -2.73 -13.59
C GLY A 304 -14.50 -1.57 -12.59
N SER A 305 -14.55 -1.84 -11.28
CA SER A 305 -14.05 -0.91 -10.26
C SER A 305 -12.53 -0.99 -10.08
N TRP A 306 -11.90 -2.01 -10.69
CA TRP A 306 -10.48 -2.36 -10.55
C TRP A 306 -10.02 -2.62 -9.11
N GLY A 307 -10.98 -2.85 -8.21
CA GLY A 307 -10.76 -3.03 -6.78
C GLY A 307 -11.11 -1.79 -5.92
N TYR A 308 -11.30 -0.61 -6.50
CA TYR A 308 -11.52 0.64 -5.77
C TYR A 308 -12.93 0.78 -5.14
N GLN A 309 -13.82 -0.19 -5.32
CA GLN A 309 -15.12 -0.24 -4.63
C GLN A 309 -15.18 -1.46 -3.72
N VAL A 310 -14.46 -1.41 -2.61
CA VAL A 310 -14.28 -2.52 -1.65
C VAL A 310 -15.52 -2.74 -0.81
N THR A 311 -15.88 -4.01 -0.58
CA THR A 311 -16.94 -4.42 0.35
C THR A 311 -16.43 -5.36 1.45
N GLY A 312 -15.38 -6.14 1.20
CA GLY A 312 -14.73 -6.99 2.20
C GLY A 312 -13.30 -6.55 2.50
N TYR A 313 -13.14 -5.65 3.47
CA TYR A 313 -11.87 -4.99 3.78
C TYR A 313 -10.82 -5.92 4.37
N TYR A 314 -11.25 -6.95 5.11
CA TYR A 314 -10.39 -7.88 5.84
C TYR A 314 -10.16 -9.22 5.12
N SER A 315 -10.56 -9.32 3.85
CA SER A 315 -10.34 -10.53 3.05
C SER A 315 -9.68 -10.18 1.71
N PRO A 316 -8.61 -10.89 1.30
CA PRO A 316 -8.17 -10.84 -0.09
C PRO A 316 -9.27 -11.41 -0.99
N THR A 317 -9.42 -10.85 -2.19
CA THR A 317 -10.49 -11.24 -3.10
C THR A 317 -10.37 -12.72 -3.48
N ALA A 318 -11.51 -13.42 -3.45
CA ALA A 318 -11.61 -14.84 -3.77
C ALA A 318 -11.35 -15.15 -5.25
N ARG A 319 -11.28 -14.13 -6.12
CA ARG A 319 -10.98 -14.26 -7.56
C ARG A 319 -9.69 -15.06 -7.83
N TYR A 320 -8.69 -14.88 -6.96
CA TYR A 320 -7.36 -15.47 -7.15
C TYR A 320 -7.05 -16.57 -6.12
N GLY A 321 -8.02 -17.04 -5.34
CA GLY A 321 -7.83 -18.15 -4.41
C GLY A 321 -8.17 -17.83 -2.96
N ALA A 322 -7.64 -18.65 -2.05
CA ALA A 322 -7.84 -18.51 -0.61
C ALA A 322 -6.88 -17.49 0.01
N PRO A 323 -7.15 -17.00 1.23
CA PRO A 323 -6.22 -16.17 2.00
C PRO A 323 -4.78 -16.69 2.07
N GLU A 324 -4.60 -18.00 2.30
CA GLU A 324 -3.27 -18.63 2.34
C GLU A 324 -2.54 -18.59 0.99
N ASP A 325 -3.27 -18.56 -0.13
CA ASP A 325 -2.66 -18.41 -1.45
C ASP A 325 -2.09 -17.00 -1.63
N PHE A 326 -2.74 -15.98 -1.06
CA PHE A 326 -2.20 -14.62 -1.03
C PHE A 326 -1.01 -14.48 -0.07
N MET A 327 -1.05 -15.14 1.09
CA MET A 327 0.13 -15.23 1.97
C MET A 327 1.32 -15.86 1.23
N TYR A 328 1.09 -16.96 0.51
CA TYR A 328 2.10 -17.56 -0.36
C TYR A 328 2.64 -16.59 -1.41
N PHE A 329 1.76 -15.81 -2.03
CA PHE A 329 2.19 -14.81 -3.02
C PHE A 329 3.19 -13.82 -2.43
N VAL A 330 2.86 -13.24 -1.27
CA VAL A 330 3.73 -12.26 -0.61
C VAL A 330 5.03 -12.92 -0.14
N ASP A 331 4.94 -14.06 0.53
CA ASP A 331 6.09 -14.83 1.01
C ASP A 331 7.05 -15.18 -0.12
N PHE A 332 6.52 -15.68 -1.24
CA PHE A 332 7.31 -16.03 -2.40
C PHE A 332 8.03 -14.81 -3.00
N LEU A 333 7.36 -13.66 -3.09
CA LEU A 333 7.99 -12.42 -3.57
C LEU A 333 9.09 -11.94 -2.61
N HIS A 334 8.88 -12.02 -1.29
CA HIS A 334 9.89 -11.68 -0.29
C HIS A 334 11.13 -12.58 -0.40
N GLN A 335 10.95 -13.88 -0.60
CA GLN A 335 12.06 -14.82 -0.84
C GLN A 335 12.84 -14.50 -2.12
N LYS A 336 12.23 -13.81 -3.09
CA LYS A 336 12.88 -13.27 -4.29
C LYS A 336 13.44 -11.86 -4.12
N GLY A 337 13.31 -11.27 -2.93
CA GLY A 337 13.80 -9.93 -2.62
C GLY A 337 12.96 -8.81 -3.24
N ILE A 338 11.68 -9.06 -3.50
CA ILE A 338 10.72 -8.11 -4.08
C ILE A 338 9.78 -7.65 -2.97
N GLY A 339 9.65 -6.33 -2.80
CA GLY A 339 8.67 -5.79 -1.86
C GLY A 339 7.25 -5.71 -2.43
N VAL A 340 6.23 -5.84 -1.58
CA VAL A 340 4.81 -5.79 -1.95
C VAL A 340 4.14 -4.57 -1.33
N ILE A 341 3.66 -3.66 -2.19
CA ILE A 341 2.85 -2.50 -1.83
C ILE A 341 1.41 -2.79 -2.23
N LEU A 342 0.43 -2.46 -1.38
CA LEU A 342 -0.99 -2.55 -1.71
C LEU A 342 -1.63 -1.18 -1.86
N ASP A 343 -2.44 -1.01 -2.90
CA ASP A 343 -3.46 0.03 -2.91
C ASP A 343 -4.52 -0.28 -1.85
N TRP A 344 -4.76 0.71 -0.98
CA TRP A 344 -5.75 0.67 0.09
C TRP A 344 -6.76 1.79 -0.08
N VAL A 345 -8.02 1.48 0.18
CA VAL A 345 -9.17 2.32 -0.21
C VAL A 345 -9.97 2.81 1.02
N PRO A 346 -9.42 3.71 1.84
CA PRO A 346 -10.12 4.27 3.01
C PRO A 346 -10.99 5.50 2.68
N ALA A 347 -11.00 5.94 1.43
CA ALA A 347 -11.68 7.16 1.00
C ALA A 347 -13.21 6.99 0.96
N HIS A 348 -13.68 5.83 0.50
CA HIS A 348 -15.10 5.58 0.31
C HIS A 348 -15.40 4.08 0.20
N PHE A 349 -16.69 3.74 0.20
CA PHE A 349 -17.19 2.38 -0.06
C PHE A 349 -18.51 2.43 -0.86
N PRO A 350 -18.89 1.37 -1.60
CA PRO A 350 -20.07 1.39 -2.45
C PRO A 350 -21.38 1.20 -1.66
N LYS A 351 -22.52 1.35 -2.36
CA LYS A 351 -23.87 1.30 -1.76
C LYS A 351 -24.50 -0.10 -1.75
N ASP A 352 -23.72 -1.13 -2.06
CA ASP A 352 -24.17 -2.52 -2.05
C ASP A 352 -24.83 -2.89 -0.73
N SER A 353 -26.07 -3.37 -0.81
CA SER A 353 -26.91 -3.62 0.36
C SER A 353 -26.36 -4.69 1.30
N PHE A 354 -25.56 -5.64 0.79
CA PHE A 354 -24.89 -6.66 1.60
C PHE A 354 -23.63 -6.12 2.30
N GLY A 355 -23.09 -4.97 1.88
CA GLY A 355 -21.88 -4.36 2.44
C GLY A 355 -22.17 -3.41 3.60
N LEU A 356 -21.28 -2.43 3.81
CA LEU A 356 -21.31 -1.52 4.96
C LEU A 356 -22.44 -0.48 4.96
N ALA A 357 -23.08 -0.24 3.81
CA ALA A 357 -24.10 0.80 3.66
C ALA A 357 -25.30 0.56 4.59
N SER A 358 -25.65 1.55 5.42
CA SER A 358 -26.76 1.49 6.36
C SER A 358 -26.79 0.21 7.19
N PHE A 359 -25.61 -0.19 7.70
CA PHE A 359 -25.33 -1.54 8.20
C PHE A 359 -26.36 -2.07 9.21
N ASP A 360 -26.73 -1.27 10.20
CA ASP A 360 -27.67 -1.61 11.28
C ASP A 360 -29.03 -0.90 11.15
N GLY A 361 -29.35 -0.44 9.93
CA GLY A 361 -30.53 0.39 9.64
C GLY A 361 -30.34 1.88 9.89
N THR A 362 -29.13 2.30 10.29
CA THR A 362 -28.72 3.71 10.40
C THR A 362 -27.46 3.97 9.60
N CYS A 363 -27.09 5.24 9.42
CA CYS A 363 -25.76 5.62 8.90
C CYS A 363 -24.67 5.29 9.95
N LEU A 364 -24.21 4.03 9.91
CA LEU A 364 -23.26 3.47 10.87
C LEU A 364 -21.82 3.74 10.45
N TYR A 365 -21.43 3.25 9.28
CA TYR A 365 -20.09 3.45 8.73
C TYR A 365 -20.01 4.78 7.98
N GLU A 366 -21.05 5.15 7.25
CA GLU A 366 -21.17 6.42 6.54
C GLU A 366 -21.64 7.55 7.45
N HIS A 367 -21.32 8.79 7.06
CA HIS A 367 -21.82 9.97 7.75
C HIS A 367 -23.32 10.22 7.43
N LEU A 368 -24.12 10.56 8.43
CA LEU A 368 -25.57 10.76 8.29
C LEU A 368 -25.94 11.92 7.35
N ASP A 369 -25.23 13.04 7.44
CA ASP A 369 -25.39 14.16 6.51
C ASP A 369 -24.80 13.79 5.14
N PRO A 370 -25.61 13.66 4.07
CA PRO A 370 -25.13 13.23 2.75
C PRO A 370 -24.13 14.22 2.12
N ARG A 371 -24.12 15.48 2.55
CA ARG A 371 -23.12 16.47 2.12
C ARG A 371 -21.72 16.15 2.61
N GLN A 372 -21.61 15.31 3.65
CA GLN A 372 -20.35 14.80 4.19
C GLN A 372 -20.19 13.29 3.98
N GLY A 373 -21.30 12.55 3.82
CA GLY A 373 -21.36 11.10 3.76
C GLY A 373 -21.44 10.49 2.35
N SER A 374 -21.36 11.29 1.28
CA SER A 374 -21.43 10.74 -0.09
C SER A 374 -20.53 11.48 -1.08
N HIS A 375 -19.95 10.74 -2.00
CA HIS A 375 -19.36 11.26 -3.23
C HIS A 375 -20.41 11.23 -4.35
N PRO A 376 -20.99 12.39 -4.73
CA PRO A 376 -22.12 12.42 -5.66
C PRO A 376 -21.74 11.93 -7.07
N HIS A 377 -20.54 12.25 -7.55
CA HIS A 377 -20.07 11.84 -8.88
C HIS A 377 -19.72 10.36 -8.99
N TRP A 378 -19.28 9.74 -7.89
CA TRP A 378 -18.91 8.32 -7.86
C TRP A 378 -20.08 7.42 -7.47
N GLY A 379 -21.12 7.97 -6.86
CA GLY A 379 -22.25 7.20 -6.36
C GLY A 379 -21.94 6.42 -5.08
N THR A 380 -20.80 6.69 -4.42
CA THR A 380 -20.31 5.97 -3.23
C THR A 380 -20.58 6.74 -1.93
N LEU A 381 -20.31 6.09 -0.80
CA LEU A 381 -20.47 6.61 0.56
C LEU A 381 -19.12 6.92 1.18
N ILE A 382 -19.07 7.96 2.01
CA ILE A 382 -17.88 8.43 2.73
C ILE A 382 -17.99 7.99 4.18
N TYR A 383 -16.90 7.44 4.70
CA TYR A 383 -16.79 7.03 6.09
C TYR A 383 -17.00 8.19 7.06
N ASN A 384 -17.67 7.91 8.17
CA ASN A 384 -17.74 8.82 9.31
C ASN A 384 -16.46 8.72 10.14
N TYR A 385 -15.38 9.35 9.67
CA TYR A 385 -14.07 9.34 10.33
C TYR A 385 -14.12 9.86 11.77
N GLY A 386 -15.09 10.72 12.11
CA GLY A 386 -15.26 11.25 13.46
C GLY A 386 -15.76 10.22 14.48
N ARG A 387 -16.29 9.07 14.03
CA ARG A 387 -16.76 8.00 14.92
C ARG A 387 -15.58 7.09 15.29
N PRO A 388 -15.21 6.94 16.58
CA PRO A 388 -14.02 6.18 17.00
C PRO A 388 -13.97 4.75 16.46
N GLN A 389 -15.10 4.04 16.44
CA GLN A 389 -15.19 2.66 15.95
C GLN A 389 -14.96 2.56 14.43
N VAL A 390 -15.38 3.57 13.66
CA VAL A 390 -15.19 3.61 12.19
C VAL A 390 -13.74 3.97 11.85
N SER A 391 -13.17 4.95 12.55
CA SER A 391 -11.73 5.23 12.45
C SER A 391 -10.89 4.01 12.86
N LEU A 392 -11.28 3.32 13.92
CA LEU A 392 -10.62 2.09 14.35
C LEU A 392 -10.74 0.97 13.31
N PHE A 393 -11.91 0.77 12.69
CA PHE A 393 -12.09 -0.19 11.59
C PHE A 393 -11.06 0.03 10.49
N LEU A 394 -10.87 1.28 10.03
CA LEU A 394 -9.89 1.59 8.99
C LEU A 394 -8.44 1.42 9.48
N ILE A 395 -8.11 1.95 10.65
CA ILE A 395 -6.74 1.86 11.18
C ILE A 395 -6.35 0.40 11.44
N ALA A 396 -7.22 -0.39 12.06
CA ALA A 396 -6.99 -1.80 12.30
C ALA A 396 -6.94 -2.59 10.99
N ASN A 397 -7.65 -2.17 9.94
CA ASN A 397 -7.57 -2.81 8.63
C ASN A 397 -6.21 -2.60 7.96
N ALA A 398 -5.67 -1.38 8.00
CA ALA A 398 -4.32 -1.11 7.54
C ALA A 398 -3.29 -2.00 8.26
N LEU A 399 -3.41 -2.12 9.58
CA LEU A 399 -2.52 -2.96 10.40
C LEU A 399 -2.72 -4.44 10.15
N PHE A 400 -3.95 -4.88 9.86
CA PHE A 400 -4.25 -6.26 9.50
C PHE A 400 -3.47 -6.73 8.27
N TRP A 401 -3.41 -5.92 7.21
CA TRP A 401 -2.63 -6.26 6.03
C TRP A 401 -1.13 -6.36 6.33
N ILE A 402 -0.61 -5.47 7.18
CA ILE A 402 0.78 -5.50 7.61
C ILE A 402 1.08 -6.73 8.48
N ASP A 403 0.19 -7.05 9.43
CA ASP A 403 0.43 -8.06 10.45
C ASP A 403 0.10 -9.48 9.98
N LYS A 404 -0.95 -9.66 9.18
CA LYS A 404 -1.40 -10.99 8.71
C LYS A 404 -0.88 -11.36 7.33
N TYR A 405 -0.56 -10.37 6.49
CA TYR A 405 -0.09 -10.59 5.11
C TYR A 405 1.28 -9.98 4.81
N HIS A 406 1.98 -9.44 5.82
CA HIS A 406 3.38 -9.01 5.75
C HIS A 406 3.72 -7.91 4.73
N ILE A 407 2.74 -7.19 4.18
CA ILE A 407 2.98 -6.17 3.15
C ILE A 407 4.03 -5.13 3.56
N ASP A 408 4.77 -4.60 2.58
CA ASP A 408 5.88 -3.66 2.78
C ASP A 408 5.49 -2.20 2.63
N GLY A 409 4.32 -1.94 2.05
CA GLY A 409 3.81 -0.58 1.94
C GLY A 409 2.34 -0.55 1.58
N MET A 410 1.75 0.63 1.76
CA MET A 410 0.36 0.86 1.46
C MET A 410 0.18 2.21 0.79
N ARG A 411 -0.41 2.21 -0.40
CA ARG A 411 -0.71 3.39 -1.21
C ARG A 411 -2.17 3.75 -1.03
N MET A 412 -2.44 4.99 -0.64
CA MET A 412 -3.78 5.53 -0.48
C MET A 412 -4.14 6.33 -1.72
N ASP A 413 -5.15 5.86 -2.45
CA ASP A 413 -5.73 6.59 -3.57
C ASP A 413 -6.62 7.74 -3.10
N ALA A 414 -6.68 8.80 -3.89
CA ALA A 414 -7.59 9.92 -3.75
C ALA A 414 -7.61 10.54 -2.35
N VAL A 415 -6.45 10.75 -1.70
CA VAL A 415 -6.37 11.37 -0.37
C VAL A 415 -7.01 12.76 -0.37
N ALA A 416 -6.96 13.48 -1.50
CA ALA A 416 -7.69 14.73 -1.68
C ALA A 416 -9.20 14.59 -1.42
N SER A 417 -9.82 13.48 -1.82
CA SER A 417 -11.24 13.23 -1.60
C SER A 417 -11.61 13.12 -0.13
N MET A 418 -10.66 12.71 0.71
CA MET A 418 -10.81 12.64 2.16
C MET A 418 -10.59 14.00 2.82
N LEU A 419 -9.59 14.76 2.36
CA LEU A 419 -9.13 15.99 3.01
C LEU A 419 -10.09 17.17 2.86
N TYR A 420 -10.98 17.15 1.86
CA TYR A 420 -11.85 18.28 1.53
C TYR A 420 -13.33 17.92 1.61
N LEU A 421 -14.08 18.69 2.40
CA LEU A 421 -15.53 18.58 2.53
C LEU A 421 -16.25 18.98 1.23
N ASP A 422 -15.64 19.84 0.42
CA ASP A 422 -16.14 20.32 -0.88
C ASP A 422 -15.68 19.47 -2.08
N TYR A 423 -14.95 18.36 -1.86
CA TYR A 423 -14.46 17.53 -2.96
C TYR A 423 -15.59 16.99 -3.84
N GLY A 424 -15.56 17.34 -5.12
CA GLY A 424 -16.56 16.92 -6.10
C GLY A 424 -17.97 17.47 -5.84
N LYS A 425 -18.09 18.62 -5.17
CA LYS A 425 -19.38 19.25 -4.82
C LYS A 425 -19.40 20.72 -5.22
N ASN A 426 -20.56 21.21 -5.65
CA ASN A 426 -20.76 22.63 -5.99
C ASN A 426 -21.00 23.49 -4.75
N ALA A 427 -20.94 24.82 -4.93
CA ALA A 427 -21.34 25.75 -3.89
C ALA A 427 -22.78 25.49 -3.42
N GLY A 428 -22.98 25.36 -2.11
CA GLY A 428 -24.27 25.01 -1.50
C GLY A 428 -24.51 23.50 -1.32
N GLU A 429 -23.67 22.64 -1.88
CA GLU A 429 -23.78 21.17 -1.76
C GLU A 429 -22.87 20.57 -0.67
N TRP A 430 -22.11 21.40 0.05
CA TRP A 430 -21.23 21.00 1.13
C TRP A 430 -21.39 21.92 2.35
N VAL A 431 -20.85 21.50 3.50
CA VAL A 431 -20.82 22.27 4.75
C VAL A 431 -19.39 22.43 5.26
N ALA A 432 -19.08 23.61 5.78
CA ALA A 432 -17.76 23.90 6.33
C ALA A 432 -17.54 23.20 7.68
N ASN A 433 -16.25 23.02 8.02
CA ASN A 433 -15.85 22.52 9.32
C ASN A 433 -16.16 23.55 10.43
N LYS A 434 -15.93 23.16 11.69
CA LYS A 434 -16.20 24.01 12.88
C LYS A 434 -15.44 25.35 12.91
N TYR A 435 -14.43 25.54 12.05
CA TYR A 435 -13.67 26.78 11.91
C TYR A 435 -14.02 27.58 10.64
N GLY A 436 -15.02 27.14 9.87
CA GLY A 436 -15.45 27.78 8.63
C GLY A 436 -14.62 27.42 7.40
N GLY A 437 -13.68 26.48 7.52
CA GLY A 437 -12.86 25.99 6.42
C GLY A 437 -13.47 24.79 5.69
N ARG A 438 -12.84 24.38 4.59
CA ARG A 438 -13.24 23.22 3.78
C ARG A 438 -12.51 21.93 4.15
N GLU A 439 -11.56 22.01 5.07
CA GLU A 439 -10.75 20.89 5.51
C GLU A 439 -11.60 19.91 6.34
N ASN A 440 -11.53 18.63 6.01
CA ASN A 440 -12.17 17.55 6.77
C ASN A 440 -11.26 17.16 7.94
N LEU A 441 -11.52 17.75 9.11
CA LEU A 441 -10.65 17.60 10.28
C LEU A 441 -10.64 16.16 10.80
N GLU A 442 -11.78 15.48 10.74
CA GLU A 442 -11.95 14.11 11.18
C GLU A 442 -11.14 13.13 10.31
N ALA A 443 -11.17 13.31 8.98
CA ALA A 443 -10.33 12.54 8.07
C ALA A 443 -8.83 12.80 8.31
N MET A 444 -8.47 14.07 8.52
CA MET A 444 -7.08 14.43 8.82
C MET A 444 -6.58 13.78 10.11
N ASP A 445 -7.40 13.78 11.16
CA ASP A 445 -7.05 13.17 12.45
C ASP A 445 -6.90 11.64 12.33
N MET A 446 -7.80 10.97 11.60
CA MET A 446 -7.69 9.53 11.33
C MET A 446 -6.38 9.19 10.58
N LEU A 447 -6.06 9.94 9.51
CA LEU A 447 -4.83 9.74 8.74
C LEU A 447 -3.57 9.97 9.58
N LYS A 448 -3.54 11.04 10.39
CA LYS A 448 -2.42 11.32 11.30
C LYS A 448 -2.29 10.25 12.38
N HIS A 449 -3.41 9.73 12.87
CA HIS A 449 -3.44 8.64 13.85
C HIS A 449 -2.85 7.37 13.25
N LEU A 450 -3.31 6.95 12.05
CA LEU A 450 -2.75 5.82 11.32
C LEU A 450 -1.23 5.95 11.12
N ASN A 451 -0.79 7.08 10.56
CA ASN A 451 0.63 7.35 10.33
C ASN A 451 1.45 7.33 11.64
N SER A 452 0.89 7.82 12.75
CA SER A 452 1.52 7.75 14.07
C SER A 452 1.71 6.31 14.54
N ILE A 453 0.69 5.45 14.37
CA ILE A 453 0.79 4.05 14.79
C ILE A 453 1.78 3.29 13.90
N ALA A 454 1.70 3.46 12.58
CA ALA A 454 2.64 2.83 11.65
C ALA A 454 4.10 3.19 11.98
N LYS A 455 4.41 4.47 12.23
CA LYS A 455 5.77 4.92 12.58
C LYS A 455 6.30 4.34 13.89
N LYS A 456 5.43 4.07 14.88
CA LYS A 456 5.85 3.48 16.16
C LYS A 456 6.33 2.04 16.02
N ARG A 457 5.92 1.33 14.96
CA ARG A 457 6.29 -0.07 14.71
C ARG A 457 7.75 -0.23 14.34
N LYS A 458 8.35 0.77 13.68
CA LYS A 458 9.76 0.76 13.22
C LYS A 458 10.12 -0.50 12.42
N ASP A 459 9.18 -1.00 11.64
CA ASP A 459 9.28 -2.23 10.85
C ASP A 459 9.56 -1.99 9.36
N GLY A 460 9.72 -0.73 8.96
CA GLY A 460 10.13 -0.32 7.62
C GLY A 460 8.99 -0.24 6.59
N VAL A 461 7.73 -0.39 7.00
CA VAL A 461 6.58 -0.26 6.10
C VAL A 461 6.42 1.18 5.62
N MET A 462 6.18 1.36 4.31
CA MET A 462 5.98 2.68 3.70
C MET A 462 4.50 3.04 3.58
N LEU A 463 4.11 4.23 4.03
CA LEU A 463 2.78 4.78 3.73
C LEU A 463 2.87 5.83 2.62
N ILE A 464 2.14 5.61 1.53
CA ILE A 464 2.23 6.39 0.29
C ILE A 464 0.89 7.07 0.02
N ALA A 465 0.90 8.35 -0.36
CA ALA A 465 -0.32 9.11 -0.67
C ALA A 465 -0.38 9.53 -2.15
N GLU A 466 -1.54 9.35 -2.77
CA GLU A 466 -1.95 10.11 -3.95
C GLU A 466 -2.78 11.32 -3.48
N GLU A 467 -2.25 12.52 -3.64
CA GLU A 467 -2.91 13.77 -3.25
C GLU A 467 -2.67 14.83 -4.32
N SER A 468 -3.75 15.34 -4.92
CA SER A 468 -3.74 16.07 -6.17
C SER A 468 -4.10 17.57 -6.09
N THR A 469 -4.26 18.14 -4.89
CA THR A 469 -4.66 19.55 -4.67
C THR A 469 -3.54 20.44 -4.12
N SER A 470 -2.29 19.93 -4.08
CA SER A 470 -1.13 20.62 -3.49
C SER A 470 -1.26 20.86 -1.98
N TRP A 471 -1.91 19.95 -1.25
CA TRP A 471 -1.89 20.00 0.21
C TRP A 471 -0.44 19.99 0.72
N PRO A 472 -0.04 20.91 1.61
CA PRO A 472 1.34 21.02 2.06
C PRO A 472 1.70 19.98 3.13
N LYS A 473 2.97 19.56 3.14
CA LYS A 473 3.55 18.67 4.16
C LYS A 473 2.84 17.33 4.29
N VAL A 474 2.39 16.74 3.19
CA VAL A 474 1.81 15.39 3.16
C VAL A 474 2.83 14.38 3.70
N THR A 475 4.08 14.48 3.27
CA THR A 475 5.21 13.63 3.70
C THR A 475 6.02 14.22 4.87
N GLY A 476 5.53 15.33 5.44
CA GLY A 476 6.12 16.02 6.57
C GLY A 476 5.97 15.25 7.89
N SER A 477 6.77 15.61 8.89
CA SER A 477 6.69 15.00 10.21
C SER A 477 5.38 15.39 10.92
N LEU A 478 4.84 14.50 11.75
CA LEU A 478 3.63 14.78 12.54
C LEU A 478 3.88 15.90 13.56
N GLU A 479 5.09 15.97 14.12
CA GLU A 479 5.51 16.97 15.12
C GLU A 479 5.54 18.39 14.54
N GLU A 480 5.82 18.55 13.24
CA GLU A 480 5.87 19.83 12.53
C GLU A 480 4.56 20.15 11.76
N GLY A 481 3.48 19.46 12.11
CA GLY A 481 2.14 19.67 11.55
C GLY A 481 1.89 19.00 10.19
N GLY A 482 2.77 18.12 9.73
CA GLY A 482 2.56 17.32 8.52
C GLY A 482 1.54 16.17 8.70
N MET A 483 1.23 15.48 7.61
CA MET A 483 0.28 14.35 7.61
C MET A 483 0.94 13.02 8.00
N GLY A 484 2.26 12.92 7.85
CA GLY A 484 3.02 11.78 8.31
C GLY A 484 3.22 10.66 7.29
N PHE A 485 2.84 10.82 6.02
CA PHE A 485 3.17 9.85 4.98
C PHE A 485 4.68 9.79 4.72
N ASP A 486 5.13 8.68 4.15
CA ASP A 486 6.52 8.48 3.76
C ASP A 486 6.82 9.01 2.36
N LEU A 487 5.89 8.79 1.42
CA LEU A 487 6.03 9.18 0.03
C LEU A 487 4.70 9.76 -0.51
N LYS A 488 4.81 10.58 -1.56
CA LYS A 488 3.67 11.17 -2.27
C LYS A 488 3.84 10.98 -3.77
N TRP A 489 2.79 10.61 -4.49
CA TRP A 489 2.79 10.63 -5.95
C TRP A 489 2.92 12.08 -6.49
N ASN A 490 3.83 12.31 -7.44
CA ASN A 490 4.02 13.62 -8.05
C ASN A 490 3.10 13.81 -9.26
N MET A 491 1.81 14.04 -8.99
CA MET A 491 0.79 14.25 -10.03
C MET A 491 1.07 15.49 -10.88
N GLY A 492 1.71 16.52 -10.33
CA GLY A 492 2.12 17.71 -11.09
C GLY A 492 3.17 17.36 -12.15
N TRP A 493 4.23 16.64 -11.75
CA TRP A 493 5.26 16.18 -12.70
C TRP A 493 4.65 15.28 -13.76
N MET A 494 3.79 14.34 -13.39
CA MET A 494 3.16 13.41 -14.35
C MET A 494 2.36 14.18 -15.41
N ASN A 495 1.53 15.15 -14.99
CA ASN A 495 0.72 15.94 -15.91
C ASN A 495 1.58 16.79 -16.83
N ASP A 496 2.52 17.57 -16.27
CA ASP A 496 3.40 18.44 -17.06
C ASP A 496 4.23 17.60 -18.04
N PHE A 497 4.81 16.50 -17.57
CA PHE A 497 5.69 15.65 -18.37
C PHE A 497 4.95 14.94 -19.50
N THR A 498 3.80 14.32 -19.23
CA THR A 498 3.03 13.64 -20.29
C THR A 498 2.47 14.64 -21.29
N ASN A 499 2.06 15.84 -20.86
CA ASN A 499 1.62 16.90 -21.75
C ASN A 499 2.73 17.42 -22.64
N TYR A 500 3.95 17.58 -22.12
CA TYR A 500 5.13 17.93 -22.89
C TYR A 500 5.46 16.83 -23.92
N MET A 501 5.46 15.57 -23.50
CA MET A 501 5.82 14.46 -24.39
C MET A 501 4.83 14.26 -25.54
N LYS A 502 3.54 14.59 -25.35
CA LYS A 502 2.51 14.58 -26.41
C LYS A 502 2.72 15.61 -27.52
N VAL A 503 3.51 16.64 -27.25
CA VAL A 503 3.69 17.76 -28.17
C VAL A 503 4.68 17.37 -29.25
N ASP A 504 4.31 17.65 -30.50
CA ASP A 504 5.21 17.53 -31.65
C ASP A 504 6.55 18.22 -31.33
N PRO A 505 7.70 17.56 -31.55
CA PRO A 505 9.01 18.09 -31.19
C PRO A 505 9.28 19.52 -31.67
N LEU A 506 8.69 19.95 -32.79
CA LEU A 506 8.83 21.32 -33.30
C LEU A 506 8.28 22.39 -32.32
N PHE A 507 7.22 22.07 -31.59
CA PHE A 507 6.53 23.01 -30.69
C PHE A 507 6.99 22.91 -29.23
N ARG A 508 7.85 21.94 -28.89
CA ARG A 508 8.33 21.72 -27.52
C ARG A 508 9.04 22.94 -26.92
N LYS A 509 9.71 23.76 -27.74
CA LYS A 509 10.33 25.02 -27.28
C LYS A 509 9.35 25.95 -26.57
N GLY A 510 8.08 25.99 -27.00
CA GLY A 510 7.04 26.82 -26.41
C GLY A 510 6.48 26.27 -25.09
N ARG A 511 6.84 25.03 -24.74
CA ARG A 511 6.38 24.31 -23.56
C ARG A 511 7.54 23.80 -22.69
N HIS A 512 8.77 24.28 -22.91
CA HIS A 512 9.97 23.81 -22.23
C HIS A 512 9.89 23.92 -20.69
N GLY A 513 9.11 24.88 -20.18
CA GLY A 513 8.81 25.01 -18.75
C GLY A 513 8.21 23.75 -18.13
N GLU A 514 7.40 22.98 -18.85
CA GLU A 514 6.76 21.76 -18.36
C GLU A 514 7.78 20.67 -17.99
N LEU A 515 8.95 20.64 -18.64
CA LEU A 515 10.04 19.73 -18.25
C LEU A 515 10.76 20.14 -16.96
N THR A 516 10.82 21.45 -16.69
CA THR A 516 11.71 22.01 -15.67
C THR A 516 10.97 22.46 -14.40
N PHE A 517 9.67 22.72 -14.51
CA PHE A 517 8.87 23.32 -13.43
C PHE A 517 8.78 22.44 -12.20
N SER A 518 8.69 21.11 -12.36
CA SER A 518 8.64 20.19 -11.22
C SER A 518 9.83 20.32 -10.26
N MET A 519 11.00 20.73 -10.75
CA MET A 519 12.19 20.96 -9.92
C MET A 519 12.05 22.18 -8.99
N VAL A 520 11.12 23.09 -9.25
CA VAL A 520 10.81 24.23 -8.35
C VAL A 520 10.26 23.74 -7.02
N TYR A 521 9.53 22.63 -7.01
CA TYR A 521 8.90 22.08 -5.82
C TYR A 521 9.32 20.64 -5.48
N ALA A 522 10.25 20.04 -6.23
CA ALA A 522 10.67 18.63 -6.06
C ALA A 522 11.13 18.25 -4.64
N TYR A 523 11.54 19.24 -3.84
CA TYR A 523 12.01 19.05 -2.46
C TYR A 523 10.99 19.47 -1.38
N SER A 524 9.78 19.87 -1.80
CA SER A 524 8.68 20.18 -0.86
C SER A 524 8.08 18.93 -0.23
N GLU A 525 8.21 17.78 -0.90
CA GLU A 525 7.72 16.47 -0.47
C GLU A 525 8.68 15.38 -0.93
N LYS A 526 8.53 14.18 -0.38
CA LYS A 526 9.26 12.98 -0.84
C LYS A 526 8.48 12.31 -1.95
N PHE A 527 8.82 12.62 -3.20
CA PHE A 527 8.03 12.22 -4.35
C PHE A 527 8.35 10.84 -4.93
N ILE A 528 7.31 10.18 -5.44
CA ILE A 528 7.38 9.13 -6.46
C ILE A 528 6.95 9.76 -7.79
N LEU A 529 7.74 9.57 -8.84
CA LEU A 529 7.37 9.89 -10.21
C LEU A 529 6.59 8.73 -10.77
N VAL A 530 5.36 9.00 -11.22
CA VAL A 530 4.38 7.96 -11.54
C VAL A 530 3.87 8.08 -12.97
N LEU A 531 3.78 6.94 -13.65
CA LEU A 531 3.05 6.74 -14.88
C LEU A 531 2.14 5.51 -14.68
N SER A 532 1.05 5.73 -13.95
CA SER A 532 0.19 4.67 -13.41
C SER A 532 -0.86 4.17 -14.41
N HIS A 533 -1.68 3.21 -13.97
CA HIS A 533 -2.82 2.68 -14.70
C HIS A 533 -3.80 3.76 -15.19
N ASP A 534 -4.08 4.77 -14.37
CA ASP A 534 -4.98 5.88 -14.69
C ASP A 534 -4.55 6.69 -15.92
N GLU A 535 -3.26 6.66 -16.26
CA GLU A 535 -2.73 7.41 -17.39
C GLU A 535 -2.85 6.67 -18.72
N VAL A 536 -3.27 5.42 -18.74
CA VAL A 536 -3.33 4.59 -19.96
C VAL A 536 -4.71 3.99 -20.23
N VAL A 537 -5.75 4.70 -19.83
CA VAL A 537 -7.18 4.33 -19.93
C VAL A 537 -8.05 5.53 -20.36
N HIS A 538 -9.34 5.28 -20.56
CA HIS A 538 -10.38 6.30 -20.76
C HIS A 538 -10.10 7.31 -21.89
N GLY A 539 -9.50 6.86 -22.99
CA GLY A 539 -9.19 7.71 -24.14
C GLY A 539 -7.93 8.56 -23.99
N LYS A 540 -7.17 8.41 -22.89
CA LYS A 540 -5.87 9.09 -22.71
C LYS A 540 -4.77 8.50 -23.59
N GLY A 541 -4.98 7.32 -24.17
CA GLY A 541 -4.02 6.53 -24.93
C GLY A 541 -2.96 5.86 -24.06
N SER A 542 -2.41 4.74 -24.53
CA SER A 542 -1.22 4.13 -23.91
C SER A 542 0.01 5.04 -24.04
N MET A 543 1.05 4.80 -23.26
CA MET A 543 2.24 5.66 -23.27
C MET A 543 2.89 5.80 -24.65
N ILE A 544 2.96 4.74 -25.45
CA ILE A 544 3.47 4.84 -26.82
C ILE A 544 2.55 5.66 -27.73
N GLN A 545 1.22 5.61 -27.52
CA GLN A 545 0.29 6.39 -28.32
C GLN A 545 0.32 7.88 -28.00
N LYS A 546 0.72 8.25 -26.78
CA LYS A 546 0.98 9.65 -26.42
C LYS A 546 2.15 10.24 -27.19
N MET A 547 3.08 9.44 -27.69
CA MET A 547 4.26 9.96 -28.39
C MET A 547 3.92 10.42 -29.82
N PRO A 548 4.44 11.57 -30.28
CA PRO A 548 4.22 12.09 -31.63
C PRO A 548 5.17 11.46 -32.66
N GLY A 549 4.87 11.72 -33.93
CA GLY A 549 5.68 11.29 -35.07
C GLY A 549 5.29 9.91 -35.63
N ASN A 550 6.14 9.39 -36.51
CA ASN A 550 5.96 8.04 -37.03
C ASN A 550 6.29 6.99 -35.94
N LEU A 551 6.05 5.72 -36.22
CA LEU A 551 6.24 4.67 -35.21
C LEU A 551 7.67 4.62 -34.63
N GLU A 552 8.72 4.83 -35.43
CA GLU A 552 10.11 4.85 -34.93
C GLU A 552 10.39 6.06 -34.04
N ASP A 553 9.81 7.22 -34.38
CA ASP A 553 9.88 8.43 -33.55
C ASP A 553 9.13 8.20 -32.22
N LYS A 554 8.01 7.48 -32.23
CA LYS A 554 7.26 7.14 -31.01
C LYS A 554 8.11 6.32 -30.04
N PHE A 555 8.77 5.27 -30.53
CA PHE A 555 9.68 4.45 -29.70
C PHE A 555 10.86 5.27 -29.19
N SER A 556 11.44 6.14 -30.01
CA SER A 556 12.55 7.01 -29.61
C SER A 556 12.12 8.01 -28.52
N ASN A 557 10.96 8.66 -28.70
CA ASN A 557 10.32 9.52 -27.69
C ASN A 557 10.07 8.77 -26.37
N LEU A 558 9.59 7.53 -26.44
CA LEU A 558 9.31 6.75 -25.24
C LEU A 558 10.59 6.38 -24.48
N ARG A 559 11.68 6.04 -25.19
CA ARG A 559 12.98 5.79 -24.57
C ARG A 559 13.50 7.04 -23.84
N ILE A 560 13.53 8.20 -24.49
CA ILE A 560 13.95 9.43 -23.78
C ILE A 560 13.01 9.77 -22.62
N ALA A 561 11.70 9.51 -22.74
CA ALA A 561 10.76 9.77 -21.67
C ALA A 561 11.11 8.96 -20.41
N TYR A 562 11.30 7.66 -20.54
CA TYR A 562 11.66 6.78 -19.43
C TYR A 562 13.06 7.07 -18.88
N GLY A 563 14.02 7.36 -19.77
CA GLY A 563 15.36 7.78 -19.34
C GLY A 563 15.36 9.06 -18.51
N PHE A 564 14.58 10.07 -18.91
CA PHE A 564 14.42 11.31 -18.16
C PHE A 564 13.73 11.05 -16.81
N MET A 565 12.62 10.30 -16.79
CA MET A 565 11.94 9.90 -15.56
C MET A 565 12.90 9.20 -14.58
N MET A 566 13.73 8.28 -15.08
CA MET A 566 14.69 7.54 -14.25
C MET A 566 15.77 8.44 -13.67
N CYS A 567 16.22 9.44 -14.43
CA CYS A 567 17.28 10.36 -14.01
C CYS A 567 16.78 11.57 -13.19
N HIS A 568 15.49 11.90 -13.26
CA HIS A 568 14.87 12.95 -12.47
C HIS A 568 14.84 12.58 -10.96
N PRO A 569 14.98 13.51 -10.01
CA PRO A 569 14.84 13.19 -8.58
C PRO A 569 13.47 12.61 -8.21
N GLY A 570 13.47 11.65 -7.29
CA GLY A 570 12.26 10.97 -6.76
C GLY A 570 12.24 9.47 -7.09
N LYS A 571 11.43 8.69 -6.36
CA LYS A 571 11.28 7.24 -6.62
C LYS A 571 10.45 6.98 -7.88
N LYS A 572 10.38 5.73 -8.36
CA LYS A 572 9.84 5.41 -9.71
C LYS A 572 8.68 4.44 -9.64
N LEU A 573 7.64 4.67 -10.45
CA LEU A 573 6.53 3.74 -10.66
C LEU A 573 6.11 3.72 -12.13
N LEU A 574 6.00 2.51 -12.69
CA LEU A 574 5.49 2.27 -14.04
C LEU A 574 4.44 1.16 -14.01
N PHE A 575 3.32 1.35 -14.71
CA PHE A 575 2.27 0.35 -14.83
C PHE A 575 2.58 -0.72 -15.88
N MET A 576 2.09 -1.93 -15.64
CA MET A 576 2.26 -3.08 -16.53
C MET A 576 1.90 -2.81 -17.99
N GLY A 577 2.69 -3.38 -18.90
CA GLY A 577 2.53 -3.24 -20.36
C GLY A 577 3.22 -1.99 -20.94
N GLN A 578 3.49 -0.97 -20.13
CA GLN A 578 4.13 0.27 -20.60
C GLN A 578 5.63 0.07 -20.88
N ASP A 579 6.29 -0.87 -20.21
CA ASP A 579 7.72 -1.18 -20.32
C ASP A 579 8.11 -1.91 -21.61
N PHE A 580 7.13 -2.37 -22.38
CA PHE A 580 7.32 -2.88 -23.74
C PHE A 580 6.43 -2.22 -24.77
N ALA A 581 5.91 -1.02 -24.47
CA ALA A 581 5.08 -0.22 -25.37
C ALA A 581 3.83 -0.95 -25.89
N GLN A 582 2.97 -1.41 -24.98
CA GLN A 582 1.63 -1.82 -25.37
C GLN A 582 0.91 -0.72 -26.18
N TYR A 583 0.36 -1.08 -27.33
CA TYR A 583 -0.27 -0.11 -28.25
C TYR A 583 -1.68 0.28 -27.81
N SER A 584 -2.43 -0.68 -27.28
CA SER A 584 -3.80 -0.52 -26.76
C SER A 584 -3.78 0.15 -25.39
N GLU A 585 -4.85 0.87 -25.05
CA GLU A 585 -5.12 1.22 -23.66
C GLU A 585 -5.28 -0.06 -22.82
N TRP A 586 -5.05 0.06 -21.52
CA TRP A 586 -5.33 -1.03 -20.60
C TRP A 586 -6.84 -1.32 -20.56
N ASP A 587 -7.18 -2.60 -20.53
CA ASP A 587 -8.55 -3.14 -20.47
C ASP A 587 -8.53 -4.26 -19.43
N GLU A 588 -9.22 -4.07 -18.31
CA GLU A 588 -9.20 -5.01 -17.17
C GLU A 588 -9.74 -6.40 -17.53
N LYS A 589 -10.49 -6.50 -18.64
CA LYS A 589 -11.11 -7.76 -19.09
C LYS A 589 -10.13 -8.64 -19.85
N LYS A 590 -9.03 -8.08 -20.35
CA LYS A 590 -8.03 -8.77 -21.17
C LYS A 590 -6.72 -8.93 -20.40
N GLU A 591 -5.90 -9.89 -20.80
CA GLU A 591 -4.50 -9.84 -20.38
C GLU A 591 -3.74 -8.73 -21.10
N ILE A 592 -2.63 -8.30 -20.51
CA ILE A 592 -1.65 -7.46 -21.19
C ILE A 592 -1.18 -8.16 -22.48
N ASP A 593 -0.89 -7.37 -23.53
CA ASP A 593 -0.57 -7.85 -24.88
C ASP A 593 0.84 -8.49 -24.98
N TRP A 594 1.10 -9.58 -24.25
CA TRP A 594 2.40 -10.27 -24.18
C TRP A 594 2.96 -10.70 -25.54
N ASN A 595 2.09 -10.91 -26.54
CA ASN A 595 2.52 -11.23 -27.90
C ASN A 595 3.37 -10.14 -28.55
N LEU A 596 3.25 -8.88 -28.10
CA LEU A 596 4.07 -7.78 -28.61
C LEU A 596 5.57 -8.00 -28.34
N LEU A 597 5.95 -8.77 -27.31
CA LEU A 597 7.36 -9.09 -27.06
C LEU A 597 8.00 -9.95 -28.17
N LYS A 598 7.20 -10.51 -29.10
CA LYS A 598 7.71 -11.19 -30.30
C LYS A 598 8.08 -10.20 -31.41
N GLU A 599 7.62 -8.95 -31.33
CA GLU A 599 7.98 -7.88 -32.25
C GLU A 599 9.31 -7.27 -31.85
N GLU A 600 10.22 -7.11 -32.82
CA GLU A 600 11.60 -6.64 -32.59
C GLU A 600 11.65 -5.29 -31.85
N ARG A 601 10.74 -4.36 -32.19
CA ARG A 601 10.71 -3.00 -31.60
C ARG A 601 10.32 -3.02 -30.13
N ASN A 602 9.25 -3.75 -29.80
CA ASN A 602 8.77 -3.91 -28.43
C ASN A 602 9.78 -4.67 -27.57
N ALA A 603 10.38 -5.74 -28.11
CA ALA A 603 11.48 -6.45 -27.45
C ALA A 603 12.69 -5.54 -27.19
N SER A 604 13.05 -4.68 -28.14
CA SER A 604 14.16 -3.72 -27.99
C SER A 604 13.88 -2.65 -26.94
N LEU A 605 12.63 -2.16 -26.85
CA LEU A 605 12.22 -1.26 -25.78
C LEU A 605 12.20 -1.96 -24.42
N ASN A 606 11.70 -3.19 -24.36
CA ASN A 606 11.71 -3.98 -23.14
C ASN A 606 13.15 -4.18 -22.63
N LEU A 607 14.08 -4.51 -23.53
CA LEU A 607 15.51 -4.57 -23.22
C LEU A 607 16.06 -3.21 -22.73
N TYR A 608 15.65 -2.11 -23.35
CA TYR A 608 16.02 -0.76 -22.89
C TYR A 608 15.55 -0.49 -21.46
N VAL A 609 14.29 -0.76 -21.14
CA VAL A 609 13.74 -0.55 -19.78
C VAL A 609 14.42 -1.46 -18.77
N LYS A 610 14.66 -2.73 -19.12
CA LYS A 610 15.43 -3.68 -18.31
C LYS A 610 16.83 -3.15 -17.99
N GLU A 611 17.57 -2.69 -19.00
CA GLU A 611 18.90 -2.12 -18.77
C GLU A 611 18.86 -0.80 -17.99
N LEU A 612 17.83 0.03 -18.20
CA LEU A 612 17.63 1.29 -17.47
C LEU A 612 17.33 1.06 -15.99
N ASN A 613 16.47 0.10 -15.66
CA ASN A 613 16.18 -0.32 -14.30
C ASN A 613 17.43 -0.85 -13.59
N ASN A 614 18.21 -1.70 -14.26
CA ASN A 614 19.49 -2.18 -13.75
C ASN A 614 20.51 -1.05 -13.59
N PHE A 615 20.49 -0.05 -14.48
CA PHE A 615 21.33 1.14 -14.37
C PHE A 615 20.94 1.97 -13.13
N TYR A 616 19.65 2.15 -12.86
CA TYR A 616 19.16 2.84 -11.68
C TYR A 616 19.67 2.21 -10.38
N GLN A 617 19.52 0.89 -10.23
CA GLN A 617 19.97 0.19 -9.02
C GLN A 617 21.49 0.25 -8.82
N LYS A 618 22.28 0.20 -9.90
CA LYS A 618 23.75 0.20 -9.84
C LYS A 618 24.39 1.56 -9.57
N ASN A 619 23.63 2.65 -9.72
CA ASN A 619 24.18 4.01 -9.63
C ASN A 619 23.55 4.80 -8.47
N PRO A 620 24.21 4.86 -7.30
CA PRO A 620 23.69 5.53 -6.10
C PRO A 620 23.31 7.01 -6.29
N ALA A 621 23.92 7.71 -7.25
CA ALA A 621 23.57 9.09 -7.59
C ALA A 621 22.10 9.27 -8.01
N LEU A 622 21.45 8.20 -8.49
CA LEU A 622 20.07 8.24 -8.95
C LEU A 622 19.03 8.07 -7.85
N TYR A 623 19.41 7.63 -6.64
CA TYR A 623 18.43 7.36 -5.58
C TYR A 623 18.82 7.81 -4.17
N THR A 624 20.11 7.91 -3.83
CA THR A 624 20.54 8.13 -2.43
C THR A 624 20.20 9.51 -1.88
N LEU A 625 20.11 10.51 -2.76
CA LEU A 625 19.87 11.91 -2.44
C LEU A 625 18.64 12.47 -3.19
N ASP A 626 17.65 11.62 -3.51
CA ASP A 626 16.43 12.04 -4.25
C ASP A 626 15.70 13.22 -3.58
N PHE A 627 15.73 13.26 -2.25
CA PHE A 627 15.00 14.22 -1.44
C PHE A 627 15.88 15.34 -0.87
N GLU A 628 17.11 15.46 -1.37
CA GLU A 628 18.05 16.50 -0.95
C GLU A 628 18.49 17.34 -2.16
N GLU A 629 18.41 18.67 -2.05
CA GLU A 629 18.78 19.60 -3.12
C GLU A 629 20.19 19.34 -3.67
N LYS A 630 21.12 18.95 -2.80
CA LYS A 630 22.52 18.67 -3.16
C LYS A 630 22.67 17.47 -4.12
N GLY A 631 21.66 16.61 -4.25
CA GLY A 631 21.66 15.41 -5.12
C GLY A 631 21.46 15.71 -6.61
N PHE A 632 21.04 16.93 -6.96
CA PHE A 632 20.76 17.36 -8.33
C PHE A 632 21.37 18.74 -8.60
N GLU A 633 21.64 19.06 -9.85
CA GLU A 633 21.99 20.42 -10.27
C GLU A 633 21.82 20.58 -11.78
N TRP A 634 21.12 21.64 -12.21
CA TRP A 634 21.06 22.01 -13.62
C TRP A 634 22.43 22.53 -14.08
N ILE A 635 22.90 22.02 -15.22
CA ILE A 635 23.99 22.63 -15.99
C ILE A 635 23.40 23.59 -17.02
N SER A 636 22.41 23.12 -17.78
CA SER A 636 21.68 23.89 -18.78
C SER A 636 20.22 23.47 -18.80
N CYS A 637 19.30 24.39 -18.56
CA CYS A 637 17.85 24.15 -18.56
C CYS A 637 17.06 25.23 -19.31
N LEU A 638 17.76 26.13 -20.00
CA LEU A 638 17.19 27.26 -20.71
C LEU A 638 17.26 27.08 -22.23
N ASP A 639 17.85 25.99 -22.72
CA ASP A 639 18.00 25.70 -24.15
C ASP A 639 16.70 25.14 -24.75
N ALA A 640 15.66 25.95 -24.70
CA ALA A 640 14.34 25.64 -25.23
C ALA A 640 14.35 25.49 -26.76
N ASP A 641 15.19 26.27 -27.46
CA ASP A 641 15.26 26.25 -28.93
C ASP A 641 15.70 24.89 -29.47
N HIS A 642 16.65 24.22 -28.81
CA HIS A 642 17.00 22.83 -29.13
C HIS A 642 16.19 21.81 -28.33
N SER A 643 15.40 22.27 -27.34
CA SER A 643 14.72 21.42 -26.35
C SER A 643 15.67 20.41 -25.71
N ILE A 644 16.85 20.92 -25.30
CA ILE A 644 17.89 20.16 -24.63
C ILE A 644 17.93 20.57 -23.16
N VAL A 645 18.05 19.59 -22.27
CA VAL A 645 18.40 19.84 -20.87
C VAL A 645 19.63 19.04 -20.48
N VAL A 646 20.46 19.65 -19.64
CA VAL A 646 21.70 19.09 -19.12
C VAL A 646 21.74 19.27 -17.61
N PHE A 647 21.94 18.19 -16.88
CA PHE A 647 21.99 18.21 -15.42
C PHE A 647 22.91 17.15 -14.87
N ILE A 648 23.23 17.25 -13.59
CA ILE A 648 23.98 16.23 -12.87
C ILE A 648 23.17 15.59 -11.76
N ARG A 649 23.43 14.31 -11.53
CA ARG A 649 23.00 13.56 -10.34
C ARG A 649 24.23 13.23 -9.50
N LYS A 650 24.13 13.41 -8.20
CA LYS A 650 25.27 13.41 -7.27
C LYS A 650 25.06 12.48 -6.08
N THR A 651 26.17 12.04 -5.52
CA THR A 651 26.26 11.52 -4.14
C THR A 651 27.25 12.40 -3.36
N GLU A 652 27.52 12.06 -2.11
CA GLU A 652 28.63 12.66 -1.35
C GLU A 652 30.01 12.38 -1.98
N ASN A 653 30.13 11.30 -2.76
CA ASN A 653 31.34 10.97 -3.47
C ASN A 653 31.28 11.53 -4.90
N VAL A 654 32.11 12.53 -5.17
CA VAL A 654 32.21 13.21 -6.48
C VAL A 654 32.42 12.25 -7.66
N ARG A 655 33.03 11.08 -7.45
CA ARG A 655 33.26 10.08 -8.51
C ARG A 655 32.01 9.35 -8.97
N ASP A 656 30.94 9.39 -8.18
CA ASP A 656 29.65 8.81 -8.54
C ASP A 656 28.79 9.79 -9.34
N THR A 657 29.28 11.01 -9.59
CA THR A 657 28.55 12.04 -10.34
C THR A 657 28.22 11.55 -11.75
N LEU A 658 26.95 11.63 -12.10
CA LEU A 658 26.44 11.37 -13.44
C LEU A 658 26.10 12.70 -14.11
N LEU A 659 26.59 12.90 -15.33
CA LEU A 659 26.19 14.00 -16.21
C LEU A 659 25.17 13.46 -17.21
N VAL A 660 23.98 14.04 -17.22
CA VAL A 660 22.85 13.63 -18.03
C VAL A 660 22.54 14.70 -19.07
N VAL A 661 22.40 14.28 -20.33
CA VAL A 661 22.03 15.14 -21.45
C VAL A 661 20.82 14.53 -22.14
N CYS A 662 19.73 15.28 -22.25
CA CYS A 662 18.48 14.86 -22.89
C CYS A 662 18.19 15.78 -24.06
N ASN A 663 17.93 15.21 -25.24
CA ASN A 663 17.51 15.94 -26.44
C ASN A 663 16.11 15.50 -26.86
N PHE A 664 15.14 16.39 -26.66
CA PHE A 664 13.74 16.12 -26.97
C PHE A 664 13.35 16.48 -28.41
N THR A 665 14.30 16.59 -29.34
CA THR A 665 14.03 16.79 -30.78
C THR A 665 14.67 15.69 -31.63
N PRO A 666 14.14 15.40 -32.84
CA PRO A 666 14.72 14.40 -33.74
C PRO A 666 16.02 14.86 -34.43
N VAL A 667 16.57 16.01 -34.04
CA VAL A 667 17.78 16.57 -34.62
C VAL A 667 19.00 15.99 -33.92
N VAL A 668 19.97 15.52 -34.70
CA VAL A 668 21.29 15.12 -34.20
C VAL A 668 22.18 16.35 -34.12
N TYR A 669 22.86 16.54 -33.00
CA TYR A 669 23.85 17.61 -32.86
C TYR A 669 25.25 17.01 -32.72
N GLU A 670 26.09 17.26 -33.72
CA GLU A 670 27.51 16.87 -33.68
C GLU A 670 28.36 18.00 -33.10
N ASN A 671 29.36 17.64 -32.28
CA ASN A 671 30.24 18.60 -31.61
C ASN A 671 29.47 19.66 -30.79
N PHE A 672 28.30 19.29 -30.26
CA PHE A 672 27.49 20.14 -29.40
C PHE A 672 28.26 20.42 -28.11
N LEU A 673 28.44 21.70 -27.79
CA LEU A 673 29.26 22.15 -26.68
C LEU A 673 28.39 22.28 -25.43
N ILE A 674 28.72 21.52 -24.38
CA ILE A 674 28.03 21.59 -23.08
C ILE A 674 29.00 21.92 -21.97
N GLY A 675 28.58 22.72 -20.99
CA GLY A 675 29.31 22.94 -19.76
C GLY A 675 29.46 21.64 -18.96
N VAL A 676 30.47 21.58 -18.10
CA VAL A 676 30.68 20.44 -17.20
C VAL A 676 30.85 20.87 -15.75
N PRO A 677 30.55 19.98 -14.77
CA PRO A 677 30.65 20.33 -13.35
C PRO A 677 32.09 20.59 -12.89
N PHE A 678 33.09 19.95 -13.52
CA PHE A 678 34.50 20.11 -13.17
C PHE A 678 35.44 19.66 -14.30
N PRO A 679 36.72 20.10 -14.30
CA PRO A 679 37.73 19.56 -15.20
C PRO A 679 37.93 18.05 -15.00
N GLY A 680 37.78 17.27 -16.06
CA GLY A 680 37.60 15.83 -15.91
C GLY A 680 37.64 14.99 -17.17
N LYS A 681 37.54 13.68 -16.96
CA LYS A 681 37.27 12.69 -17.99
C LYS A 681 35.82 12.22 -17.87
N TYR A 682 35.14 12.16 -18.99
CA TYR A 682 33.72 11.84 -19.10
C TYR A 682 33.56 10.65 -20.03
N LYS A 683 32.99 9.57 -19.51
CA LYS A 683 32.76 8.34 -20.26
C LYS A 683 31.26 8.14 -20.42
N GLU A 684 30.79 8.06 -21.65
CA GLU A 684 29.40 7.66 -21.91
C GLU A 684 29.22 6.22 -21.41
N ILE A 685 28.29 6.04 -20.47
CA ILE A 685 28.01 4.74 -19.84
C ILE A 685 26.58 4.26 -20.11
N PHE A 686 25.71 5.13 -20.62
CA PHE A 686 24.37 4.77 -21.04
C PHE A 686 23.91 5.72 -22.16
N ASN A 687 23.24 5.20 -23.19
CA ASN A 687 22.69 5.97 -24.30
C ASN A 687 21.45 5.27 -24.84
N SER A 688 20.32 5.97 -24.90
CA SER A 688 19.05 5.40 -25.38
C SER A 688 19.00 5.17 -26.88
N ASP A 689 19.95 5.71 -27.65
CA ASP A 689 20.04 5.57 -29.11
C ASP A 689 20.97 4.42 -29.55
N TYR A 690 21.43 3.56 -28.63
CA TYR A 690 22.12 2.33 -29.04
C TYR A 690 21.23 1.46 -29.94
N GLU A 691 21.81 0.87 -30.98
CA GLU A 691 21.09 0.04 -31.96
C GLU A 691 20.34 -1.12 -31.31
N ARG A 692 20.88 -1.72 -30.24
CA ARG A 692 20.22 -2.80 -29.49
C ARG A 692 18.92 -2.38 -28.80
N PHE A 693 18.68 -1.08 -28.65
CA PHE A 693 17.44 -0.51 -28.12
C PHE A 693 16.51 -0.01 -29.23
N GLY A 694 16.85 -0.27 -30.50
CA GLY A 694 16.13 0.27 -31.66
C GLY A 694 16.47 1.73 -31.97
N GLY A 695 17.65 2.20 -31.56
CA GLY A 695 18.18 3.51 -31.93
C GLY A 695 19.05 3.49 -33.19
N LYS A 696 19.59 4.65 -33.58
CA LYS A 696 20.40 4.85 -34.80
C LYS A 696 21.92 4.79 -34.56
N GLY A 697 22.36 4.65 -33.32
CA GLY A 697 23.76 4.46 -32.95
C GLY A 697 24.57 5.75 -32.78
N TYR A 698 23.94 6.92 -32.63
CA TYR A 698 24.63 8.18 -32.37
C TYR A 698 25.17 8.20 -30.93
N CYS A 699 26.48 7.98 -30.77
CA CYS A 699 27.10 7.75 -29.47
C CYS A 699 28.51 8.35 -29.33
N ASN A 700 28.95 8.52 -28.08
CA ASN A 700 30.26 9.05 -27.74
C ASN A 700 31.23 7.93 -27.32
N LYS A 701 31.65 7.09 -28.27
CA LYS A 701 32.44 5.87 -28.02
C LYS A 701 33.76 6.07 -27.26
N ARG A 702 34.41 7.22 -27.42
CA ARG A 702 35.69 7.53 -26.76
C ARG A 702 35.44 8.39 -25.53
N ILE A 703 36.20 8.12 -24.47
CA ILE A 703 36.27 9.00 -23.29
C ILE A 703 36.58 10.43 -23.76
N LYS A 704 35.76 11.37 -23.32
CA LYS A 704 35.93 12.80 -23.60
C LYS A 704 36.69 13.43 -22.43
N THR A 705 37.65 14.29 -22.73
CA THR A 705 38.33 15.12 -21.72
C THR A 705 37.78 16.52 -21.84
N SER A 706 37.43 17.14 -20.70
CA SER A 706 36.99 18.53 -20.71
C SER A 706 38.07 19.45 -21.25
N LYS A 707 37.64 20.58 -21.82
CA LYS A 707 38.52 21.65 -22.27
C LYS A 707 38.11 22.92 -21.57
N GLN A 708 39.09 23.76 -21.27
CA GLN A 708 38.88 25.11 -20.72
C GLN A 708 38.33 26.00 -21.84
N THR A 709 37.03 25.90 -22.08
CA THR A 709 36.27 26.63 -23.07
C THR A 709 34.89 26.82 -22.46
N GLY A 710 34.54 28.06 -22.14
CA GLY A 710 33.33 28.32 -21.37
C GLY A 710 32.05 27.98 -22.13
N ALA A 711 31.10 27.32 -21.45
CA ALA A 711 29.76 26.99 -21.94
C ALA A 711 28.80 26.84 -20.74
N ASP A 712 27.52 27.18 -20.91
CA ASP A 712 26.49 27.05 -19.86
C ASP A 712 26.87 27.68 -18.50
N GLY A 713 27.61 28.80 -18.54
CA GLY A 713 28.11 29.45 -17.32
C GLY A 713 29.21 28.69 -16.56
N ARG A 714 29.81 27.66 -17.16
CA ARG A 714 30.95 26.88 -16.62
C ARG A 714 32.24 27.23 -17.34
N GLU A 715 33.38 27.06 -16.65
CA GLU A 715 34.72 27.32 -17.22
C GLU A 715 35.17 26.25 -18.23
N ASP A 716 34.79 25.00 -17.96
CA ASP A 716 35.14 23.83 -18.76
C ASP A 716 33.91 23.30 -19.49
N SER A 717 34.14 22.69 -20.65
CA SER A 717 33.09 22.11 -21.50
C SER A 717 33.53 20.82 -22.21
N LEU A 718 32.55 20.14 -22.81
CA LEU A 718 32.73 18.99 -23.69
C LEU A 718 32.03 19.23 -25.03
N ALA A 719 32.70 18.85 -26.12
CA ALA A 719 32.07 18.68 -27.41
C ALA A 719 31.63 17.21 -27.59
N ILE A 720 30.32 16.99 -27.61
CA ILE A 720 29.70 15.67 -27.71
C ILE A 720 28.80 15.53 -28.93
N THR A 721 28.53 14.30 -29.32
CA THR A 721 27.40 13.99 -30.20
C THR A 721 26.17 13.78 -29.33
N VAL A 722 25.10 14.55 -29.55
CA VAL A 722 23.84 14.41 -28.84
C VAL A 722 22.87 13.60 -29.73
N PRO A 723 22.40 12.43 -29.29
CA PRO A 723 21.50 11.60 -30.10
C PRO A 723 20.14 12.30 -30.31
N PRO A 724 19.42 12.00 -31.41
CA PRO A 724 18.10 12.53 -31.66
C PRO A 724 17.07 11.82 -30.77
N LEU A 725 16.12 12.55 -30.18
CA LEU A 725 15.09 11.99 -29.27
C LEU A 725 15.71 11.03 -28.25
N GLY A 726 16.82 11.44 -27.66
CA GLY A 726 17.69 10.54 -26.90
C GLY A 726 18.25 11.14 -25.62
N ILE A 727 18.59 10.26 -24.70
CA ILE A 727 19.31 10.55 -23.47
C ILE A 727 20.69 9.90 -23.54
N THR A 728 21.72 10.64 -23.13
CA THR A 728 23.08 10.12 -22.92
C THR A 728 23.56 10.47 -21.52
N ILE A 729 24.20 9.52 -20.85
CA ILE A 729 24.65 9.63 -19.47
C ILE A 729 26.14 9.32 -19.40
N PHE A 730 26.89 10.23 -18.78
CA PHE A 730 28.32 10.12 -18.59
C PHE A 730 28.66 9.90 -17.11
N SER A 731 29.59 8.98 -16.83
CA SER A 731 30.31 9.00 -15.55
C SER A 731 31.40 10.06 -15.59
N CYS A 732 31.55 10.77 -14.48
CA CYS A 732 32.44 11.92 -14.37
C CYS A 732 33.63 11.59 -13.47
N THR A 733 34.85 11.66 -14.00
CA THR A 733 36.09 11.46 -13.22
C THR A 733 36.87 12.77 -13.17
N PRO A 734 36.97 13.43 -12.00
CA PRO A 734 37.78 14.64 -11.86
C PRO A 734 39.25 14.40 -12.20
N VAL A 735 39.92 15.39 -12.77
CA VAL A 735 41.39 15.38 -12.85
C VAL A 735 41.94 15.63 -11.43
N ASN A 736 42.75 14.72 -10.89
CA ASN A 736 43.39 14.93 -9.59
C ASN A 736 44.27 16.20 -9.63
N THR A 737 43.86 17.26 -8.93
CA THR A 737 44.65 18.49 -8.69
C THR A 737 45.82 18.28 -7.71
N VAL A 738 46.33 17.05 -7.56
CA VAL A 738 47.54 16.77 -6.78
C VAL A 738 48.81 17.18 -7.53
N THR A 739 48.73 17.37 -8.86
CA THR A 739 49.88 17.73 -9.69
C THR A 739 50.28 19.20 -9.58
N GLU A 740 49.38 20.12 -9.22
CA GLU A 740 49.74 21.55 -9.09
C GLU A 740 50.65 21.84 -7.89
N LYS A 741 50.57 21.05 -6.81
CA LYS A 741 51.55 21.15 -5.70
C LYS A 741 52.94 20.64 -6.08
N LYS A 742 53.08 19.83 -7.13
CA LYS A 742 54.39 19.40 -7.65
C LYS A 742 54.96 20.39 -8.68
N THR A 743 54.13 20.99 -9.53
CA THR A 743 54.58 22.04 -10.47
C THR A 743 54.90 23.34 -9.73
N ALA A 744 54.13 23.74 -8.71
CA ALA A 744 54.47 24.88 -7.85
C ALA A 744 55.77 24.65 -7.05
N LYS A 745 56.04 23.41 -6.59
CA LYS A 745 57.33 23.06 -5.97
C LYS A 745 58.50 22.99 -6.95
N LYS A 746 58.25 22.78 -8.25
CA LYS A 746 59.28 22.77 -9.30
C LYS A 746 59.58 24.19 -9.78
N ALA A 747 58.56 25.01 -9.98
CA ALA A 747 58.68 26.44 -10.28
C ALA A 747 59.31 27.22 -9.12
N ALA A 748 58.95 26.93 -7.86
CA ALA A 748 59.62 27.52 -6.70
C ALA A 748 61.08 27.07 -6.54
N LYS A 749 61.47 25.89 -7.08
CA LYS A 749 62.86 25.43 -7.10
C LYS A 749 63.69 26.05 -8.23
N GLU A 750 63.09 26.32 -9.38
CA GLU A 750 63.76 27.00 -10.50
C GLU A 750 63.99 28.49 -10.20
N VAL A 751 63.01 29.18 -9.61
CA VAL A 751 63.18 30.59 -9.19
C VAL A 751 64.26 30.74 -8.11
N THR A 752 64.42 29.77 -7.19
CA THR A 752 65.52 29.79 -6.20
C THR A 752 66.90 29.43 -6.75
N ASN A 753 66.98 28.83 -7.94
CA ASN A 753 68.26 28.50 -8.58
C ASN A 753 68.76 29.63 -9.49
N GLU A 754 67.87 30.46 -10.04
CA GLU A 754 68.28 31.68 -10.76
C GLU A 754 68.72 32.79 -9.81
N THR A 755 68.07 32.97 -8.65
CA THR A 755 68.51 33.97 -7.65
C THR A 755 69.84 33.64 -6.96
N LYS A 756 70.33 32.39 -7.04
CA LYS A 756 71.66 31.99 -6.53
C LYS A 756 72.81 32.15 -7.53
N LYS A 757 72.52 32.41 -8.82
CA LYS A 757 73.57 32.65 -9.82
C LYS A 757 73.91 34.14 -10.01
N GLU A 758 73.05 35.05 -9.59
CA GLU A 758 73.29 36.50 -9.69
C GLU A 758 73.96 37.13 -8.46
N THR A 759 74.05 36.44 -7.31
CA THR A 759 74.64 36.98 -6.07
C THR A 759 76.13 36.68 -5.85
N VAL A 760 76.88 36.21 -6.86
CA VAL A 760 78.33 35.90 -6.74
C VAL A 760 79.23 36.87 -7.53
N LYS A 761 78.67 37.97 -8.08
CA LYS A 761 79.46 39.05 -8.69
C LYS A 761 79.08 40.40 -8.12
N GLU A 762 79.38 40.64 -6.85
CA GLU A 762 79.79 41.97 -6.39
C GLU A 762 80.21 41.94 -4.92
N ILE A 763 81.20 42.78 -4.61
CA ILE A 763 81.72 43.15 -3.28
C ILE A 763 82.94 42.35 -2.79
N THR A 764 84.07 42.74 -3.34
CA THR A 764 85.40 42.75 -2.72
C THR A 764 85.58 43.99 -1.81
N THR A 765 86.37 43.81 -0.74
CA THR A 765 87.08 44.81 0.11
C THR A 765 86.25 45.67 1.08
N LYS A 766 86.63 45.94 2.34
CA LYS A 766 87.72 45.52 3.25
C LYS A 766 87.37 46.12 4.64
N GLU A 767 87.84 45.46 5.71
CA GLU A 767 88.31 45.99 7.02
C GLU A 767 87.79 45.27 8.28
N THR A 768 88.77 44.97 9.12
CA THR A 768 88.86 44.19 10.37
C THR A 768 88.99 45.16 11.58
N PRO A 769 89.20 44.71 12.86
CA PRO A 769 88.93 43.44 13.54
C PRO A 769 88.40 43.58 14.99
N LYS A 770 88.16 42.42 15.65
CA LYS A 770 88.21 42.05 17.10
C LYS A 770 86.91 41.37 17.54
N GLY A 771 86.87 40.25 18.26
CA GLY A 771 87.88 39.37 18.84
C GLY A 771 87.15 38.18 19.51
N ALA A 772 87.92 37.15 19.90
CA ALA A 772 87.74 36.14 20.97
C ALA A 772 86.30 35.68 21.36
N SER A 773 85.96 34.42 21.60
CA SER A 773 86.68 33.17 21.87
C SER A 773 85.63 32.05 22.03
N LYS A 774 86.07 30.80 21.80
CA LYS A 774 85.70 29.52 22.45
C LYS A 774 84.51 29.56 23.44
N GLU A 775 83.55 28.63 23.42
CA GLU A 775 83.75 27.21 23.72
C GLU A 775 82.47 26.38 23.46
N ALA A 776 82.63 25.07 23.26
CA ALA A 776 81.59 24.04 23.14
C ALA A 776 81.53 23.22 24.46
N PRO A 777 80.87 22.05 24.58
CA PRO A 777 79.55 21.59 24.11
C PRO A 777 78.76 20.86 25.25
N ARG A 778 77.60 20.27 24.89
CA ARG A 778 77.06 18.94 25.32
C ARG A 778 75.75 18.92 26.12
N GLY A 779 74.98 17.88 25.80
CA GLY A 779 73.91 17.28 26.62
C GLY A 779 72.57 17.29 25.87
N LYS A 780 72.21 16.33 25.00
CA LYS A 780 71.80 14.93 25.24
C LYS A 780 70.79 14.74 26.39
N GLY A 781 69.59 14.24 26.04
CA GLY A 781 68.59 13.66 26.95
C GLY A 781 67.16 13.90 26.44
N ARG A 782 66.63 13.14 25.47
CA ARG A 782 65.88 11.87 25.61
C ARG A 782 64.64 11.92 26.53
N LYS A 783 63.48 11.90 25.86
CA LYS A 783 62.34 10.95 25.98
C LYS A 783 61.24 11.11 27.06
N HIS A 784 60.02 10.94 26.53
CA HIS A 784 58.73 10.53 27.10
C HIS A 784 57.93 11.63 27.82
N ASN A 785 56.65 11.87 27.50
CA ASN A 785 55.62 11.04 26.87
C ASN A 785 55.20 11.48 25.47
#